data_AF-H2AX19-F1
#
_entry.id   AF-H2AX19-F1
#
_cell.length_a   1.000
_cell.length_b   1.000
_cell.length_c   1.000
_cell.angle_alpha   90.00
_cell.angle_beta   90.00
_cell.angle_gamma   90.00
#
_symmetry.space_group_name_H-M   'P 1'
#
loop_
_entity.id
_entity.type
_entity.pdbx_description
1 polymer ?
#
loop_
_entity_poly.entity_id
_entity_poly.type
_entity_poly.pdbx_seq_one_letter_code
_entity_poly.pdbx_strand_id
1 'polypeptide(L)'
;MSSIDEVVKLIENLYSPNPTVDVNQTQLTLQSLQKSNDGSRLAVELLSVSSNFSPNVKYFGALTLTVQLNTAQENSANWNLLKYNLNYLIQYSALYASNPSHHGSLFITIKKLMSNLSLIFMNINDSENDNEPENLLTSWSNPLDTFVTLLSAYNGSPEQINDDQLVQQAIQHVVPYNDLINFISTSPSFNELLLILAEIIVEDLTKYQSMRHSMSKIHELVHSKLYVTAMALLNFNLINHITNNKMTDVIFNAVSAWINYVSMTRATNNRMDLSELFQNLLNVMLNSNEEVDGFINGEKVISVLGNVFSNDPTLMNFDLRSQVEVIFLGVSRTSDQSDATKNGWMLQYMNHLVTNEMTSALKDLAICIVDFLQVNTLDLCNKLFTNISTVHISITQQYIKVLLQLTNFPLIPVIQEFFSVKMADFWADLADSFINLAPETLSPNASQIAIDIFQQAVNIYLPKVSLLNKQKILDENDISMVHEFDDFRNAVVDLSQSLWNILGNEHLANVLMDGIGNNDVSGTNDLNVFYQIESMGFLLNALLTDMSLGQSPWLVGRLNKNRFFVKNIILQFNTGVFNFHTYLNCDAHPNYNLIKLDFIRTSTNLMATLADYFKSDPTDLSFCIEALFQGLESCTSQNNPNPVQKEYNDKMEVLIIKTITTVCEKCREQLTQYLMHFVGVLNTLTRPDSNVSTFTRGKLTRSIGYIVECMVSQGPEEQAKYIVEILNSIENFINQCLSLSQQNKEQKEYIHNLLSCISELGSSLIHPDEIQNEGLIQRLPEFHNYWLNDPLQCRPKLLSLLDRVLTHPAYGKDSSFIEVSCLILGKTLGLPDDEPHFLKYSMQDIMNFILRHIQSCELTTSLPFFVYLLEKLLIQFKTQLSSGEIDFLFDKIFLQFYSQYIQNDPDLLQTMINFSITVLETSPSLIINSSHWTSFILPTFLRLLPSHEKFTVVAVTKFWSKVINNKKYSQQDLELTRSQILSRGQELTYHTMYGLFHTQRSDINSYTELIRSLVAKFPMETKNWLIITLPQLCDNALAHEKFISKLFVTRGSRAAGNVILNWWLECSSLPSYNN
;
A
#
# COMPACT_ATOMS: atom_id res chain seq x y z
N MET A 1 -12.23 -14.68 47.42
CA MET A 1 -13.60 -14.32 47.03
C MET A 1 -13.87 -12.88 47.40
N SER A 2 -13.95 -11.99 46.41
CA SER A 2 -14.79 -10.80 46.48
C SER A 2 -16.27 -11.23 46.38
N SER A 3 -17.19 -10.43 46.90
CA SER A 3 -18.62 -10.65 46.78
C SER A 3 -19.13 -10.35 45.36
N ILE A 4 -20.24 -10.99 44.96
CA ILE A 4 -20.88 -10.75 43.66
C ILE A 4 -21.20 -9.25 43.47
N ASP A 5 -21.65 -8.56 44.52
CA ASP A 5 -21.96 -7.12 44.50
C ASP A 5 -20.73 -6.23 44.27
N GLU A 6 -19.54 -6.66 44.72
CA GLU A 6 -18.28 -5.96 44.44
C GLU A 6 -17.85 -6.16 42.98
N VAL A 7 -18.00 -7.37 42.44
CA VAL A 7 -17.71 -7.64 41.03
C VAL A 7 -18.66 -6.87 40.11
N VAL A 8 -19.96 -6.84 40.42
CA VAL A 8 -20.96 -6.04 39.71
C VAL A 8 -20.60 -4.55 39.75
N LYS A 9 -20.19 -3.99 40.90
CA LYS A 9 -19.73 -2.59 41.00
C LYS A 9 -18.48 -2.31 40.17
N LEU A 10 -17.53 -3.25 40.10
CA LEU A 10 -16.34 -3.11 39.24
C LEU A 10 -16.71 -3.12 37.75
N ILE A 11 -17.65 -3.97 37.34
CA ILE A 11 -18.16 -4.03 35.96
C ILE A 11 -18.91 -2.72 35.60
N GLU A 12 -19.81 -2.24 36.44
CA GLU A 12 -20.55 -0.99 36.17
C GLU A 12 -19.63 0.24 36.19
N ASN A 13 -18.59 0.25 37.05
CA ASN A 13 -17.57 1.30 37.03
C ASN A 13 -16.71 1.25 35.75
N LEU A 14 -16.33 0.06 35.27
CA LEU A 14 -15.59 -0.15 34.02
C LEU A 14 -16.36 0.40 32.79
N TYR A 15 -17.68 0.20 32.76
CA TYR A 15 -18.54 0.68 31.67
C TYR A 15 -19.17 2.05 31.92
N SER A 16 -18.76 2.77 32.98
CA SER A 16 -19.28 4.11 33.27
C SER A 16 -18.59 5.19 32.43
N PRO A 17 -19.27 6.29 32.03
CA PRO A 17 -18.65 7.36 31.24
C PRO A 17 -17.56 8.15 31.98
N ASN A 18 -17.52 8.07 33.32
CA ASN A 18 -16.56 8.76 34.18
C ASN A 18 -16.13 7.79 35.31
N PRO A 19 -15.24 6.82 35.03
CA PRO A 19 -14.84 5.80 35.99
C PRO A 19 -14.14 6.41 37.21
N THR A 20 -14.53 5.96 38.40
CA THR A 20 -14.08 6.51 39.69
C THR A 20 -12.77 5.92 40.22
N VAL A 21 -12.20 4.96 39.48
CA VAL A 21 -11.00 4.18 39.79
C VAL A 21 -10.24 3.98 38.48
N ASP A 22 -8.92 3.74 38.52
CA ASP A 22 -8.14 3.40 37.33
C ASP A 22 -8.78 2.22 36.56
N VAL A 23 -9.09 2.48 35.29
CA VAL A 23 -9.68 1.53 34.35
C VAL A 23 -8.74 0.34 34.14
N ASN A 24 -7.43 0.56 34.09
CA ASN A 24 -6.45 -0.50 33.87
C ASN A 24 -6.39 -1.45 35.06
N GLN A 25 -6.27 -0.93 36.28
CA GLN A 25 -6.35 -1.73 37.51
C GLN A 25 -7.70 -2.45 37.66
N THR A 26 -8.81 -1.81 37.30
CA THR A 26 -10.15 -2.41 37.31
C THR A 26 -10.23 -3.59 36.32
N GLN A 27 -9.75 -3.39 35.09
CA GLN A 27 -9.70 -4.41 34.04
C GLN A 27 -8.77 -5.58 34.41
N LEU A 28 -7.58 -5.32 34.94
CA LEU A 28 -6.66 -6.37 35.42
C LEU A 28 -7.29 -7.20 36.55
N THR A 29 -7.98 -6.54 37.48
CA THR A 29 -8.70 -7.22 38.57
C THR A 29 -9.79 -8.13 38.00
N LEU A 30 -10.62 -7.61 37.10
CA LEU A 30 -11.69 -8.36 36.43
C LEU A 30 -11.14 -9.53 35.60
N GLN A 31 -10.08 -9.34 34.83
CA GLN A 31 -9.42 -10.42 34.07
C GLN A 31 -8.85 -11.53 34.99
N SER A 32 -8.33 -11.17 36.17
CA SER A 32 -7.85 -12.16 37.15
C SER A 32 -9.00 -13.01 37.71
N LEU A 33 -10.18 -12.41 37.94
CA LEU A 33 -11.38 -13.11 38.37
C LEU A 33 -11.92 -14.03 37.26
N GLN A 34 -11.94 -13.57 36.01
CA GLN A 34 -12.38 -14.37 34.86
C GLN A 34 -11.53 -15.62 34.61
N LYS A 35 -10.24 -15.58 34.94
CA LYS A 35 -9.30 -16.71 34.84
C LYS A 35 -9.21 -17.57 36.12
N SER A 36 -9.96 -17.23 37.17
CA SER A 36 -9.93 -17.98 38.44
C SER A 36 -10.77 -19.25 38.39
N ASN A 37 -10.52 -20.17 39.32
CA ASN A 37 -11.30 -21.41 39.48
C ASN A 37 -12.79 -21.14 39.78
N ASP A 38 -13.10 -20.02 40.43
CA ASP A 38 -14.48 -19.57 40.69
C ASP A 38 -15.13 -18.91 39.46
N GLY A 39 -14.39 -18.66 38.37
CA GLY A 39 -14.84 -17.86 37.22
C GLY A 39 -16.06 -18.43 36.48
N SER A 40 -16.15 -19.76 36.36
CA SER A 40 -17.32 -20.45 35.78
C SER A 40 -18.58 -20.25 36.62
N ARG A 41 -18.46 -20.36 37.96
CA ARG A 41 -19.54 -20.07 38.90
C ARG A 41 -19.92 -18.58 38.88
N LEU A 42 -18.94 -17.69 38.85
CA LEU A 42 -19.16 -16.25 38.75
C LEU A 42 -19.96 -15.90 37.49
N ALA A 43 -19.65 -16.52 36.34
CA ALA A 43 -20.41 -16.33 35.11
C ALA A 43 -21.89 -16.76 35.25
N VAL A 44 -22.14 -17.91 35.90
CA VAL A 44 -23.50 -18.41 36.20
C VAL A 44 -24.27 -17.45 37.12
N GLU A 45 -23.63 -16.92 38.17
CA GLU A 45 -24.25 -15.95 39.08
C GLU A 45 -24.58 -14.62 38.35
N LEU A 46 -23.69 -14.11 37.48
CA LEU A 46 -23.90 -12.91 36.68
C LEU A 46 -24.94 -13.07 35.54
N LEU A 47 -25.06 -14.28 34.98
CA LEU A 47 -26.02 -14.61 33.92
C LEU A 47 -27.43 -14.95 34.44
N SER A 48 -27.64 -15.07 35.75
CA SER A 48 -28.92 -15.50 36.33
C SER A 48 -30.11 -14.63 35.88
N VAL A 49 -31.14 -15.26 35.30
CA VAL A 49 -32.38 -14.59 34.85
C VAL A 49 -33.16 -13.98 36.02
N SER A 50 -33.06 -14.53 37.24
CA SER A 50 -33.68 -13.96 38.44
C SER A 50 -32.96 -12.73 38.98
N SER A 51 -31.78 -12.37 38.44
CA SER A 51 -31.04 -11.18 38.81
C SER A 51 -31.53 -9.94 38.04
N ASN A 52 -31.74 -8.83 38.75
CA ASN A 52 -32.02 -7.53 38.14
C ASN A 52 -30.73 -6.79 37.72
N PHE A 53 -29.72 -7.53 37.25
CA PHE A 53 -28.46 -6.97 36.73
C PHE A 53 -28.64 -6.40 35.32
N SER A 54 -27.80 -5.41 34.99
CA SER A 54 -27.81 -4.70 33.71
C SER A 54 -27.38 -5.57 32.52
N PRO A 55 -27.64 -5.13 31.27
CA PRO A 55 -27.13 -5.81 30.07
C PRO A 55 -25.61 -5.94 30.04
N ASN A 56 -24.88 -4.94 30.54
CA ASN A 56 -23.41 -4.95 30.58
C ASN A 56 -22.88 -6.04 31.51
N VAL A 57 -23.51 -6.21 32.68
CA VAL A 57 -23.17 -7.25 33.65
C VAL A 57 -23.47 -8.65 33.12
N LYS A 58 -24.62 -8.82 32.44
CA LYS A 58 -25.00 -10.10 31.80
C LYS A 58 -24.09 -10.44 30.60
N TYR A 59 -23.71 -9.46 29.80
CA TYR A 59 -22.69 -9.62 28.75
C TYR A 59 -21.32 -10.00 29.34
N PHE A 60 -20.90 -9.36 30.44
CA PHE A 60 -19.65 -9.72 31.13
C PHE A 60 -19.70 -11.16 31.68
N GLY A 61 -20.86 -11.64 32.13
CA GLY A 61 -21.07 -13.05 32.45
C GLY A 61 -20.84 -13.97 31.25
N ALA A 62 -21.43 -13.66 30.08
CA ALA A 62 -21.22 -14.42 28.84
C ALA A 62 -19.76 -14.37 28.34
N LEU A 63 -19.07 -13.23 28.50
CA LEU A 63 -17.65 -13.07 28.22
C LEU A 63 -16.77 -13.91 29.18
N THR A 64 -17.18 -14.03 30.44
CA THR A 64 -16.48 -14.84 31.45
C THR A 64 -16.55 -16.33 31.11
N LEU A 65 -17.67 -16.82 30.56
CA LEU A 65 -17.72 -18.16 29.96
C LEU A 65 -16.71 -18.32 28.82
N THR A 66 -16.51 -17.30 27.96
CA THR A 66 -15.49 -17.35 26.89
C THR A 66 -14.08 -17.46 27.45
N VAL A 67 -13.76 -16.78 28.56
CA VAL A 67 -12.44 -16.88 29.18
C VAL A 67 -12.24 -18.28 29.76
N GLN A 68 -13.22 -18.82 30.48
CA GLN A 68 -13.17 -20.17 31.05
C GLN A 68 -13.01 -21.25 29.96
N LEU A 69 -13.72 -21.13 28.83
CA LEU A 69 -13.59 -22.02 27.66
C LEU A 69 -12.20 -22.00 27.01
N ASN A 70 -11.49 -20.87 27.11
CA ASN A 70 -10.11 -20.73 26.59
C ASN A 70 -9.03 -21.12 27.62
N THR A 71 -9.40 -21.37 28.88
CA THR A 71 -8.46 -21.78 29.95
C THR A 71 -8.69 -23.20 30.48
N ALA A 72 -9.82 -23.84 30.14
CA ALA A 72 -10.13 -25.20 30.55
C ALA A 72 -9.26 -26.23 29.80
N GLN A 73 -8.43 -26.97 30.55
CA GLN A 73 -7.61 -28.07 30.03
C GLN A 73 -8.24 -29.47 30.23
N GLU A 74 -9.38 -29.55 30.93
CA GLU A 74 -10.06 -30.82 31.22
C GLU A 74 -11.37 -30.99 30.45
N ASN A 75 -11.55 -32.14 29.80
CA ASN A 75 -12.76 -32.49 29.04
C ASN A 75 -14.06 -32.47 29.89
N SER A 76 -13.93 -32.74 31.20
CA SER A 76 -15.01 -32.65 32.20
C SER A 76 -15.55 -31.22 32.41
N ALA A 77 -14.69 -30.21 32.31
CA ALA A 77 -15.07 -28.81 32.45
C ALA A 77 -15.83 -28.30 31.21
N ASN A 78 -15.40 -28.72 30.02
CA ASN A 78 -16.01 -28.35 28.74
C ASN A 78 -17.49 -28.77 28.65
N TRP A 79 -17.85 -29.96 29.15
CA TRP A 79 -19.25 -30.39 29.22
C TRP A 79 -20.13 -29.48 30.09
N ASN A 80 -19.63 -29.07 31.26
CA ASN A 80 -20.39 -28.18 32.14
C ASN A 80 -20.50 -26.75 31.58
N LEU A 81 -19.44 -26.24 30.95
CA LEU A 81 -19.47 -24.95 30.25
C LEU A 81 -20.46 -24.97 29.06
N LEU A 82 -20.55 -26.08 28.31
CA LEU A 82 -21.57 -26.28 27.28
C LEU A 82 -22.99 -26.20 27.86
N LYS A 83 -23.28 -26.94 28.95
CA LYS A 83 -24.59 -26.91 29.62
C LYS A 83 -24.97 -25.51 30.10
N TYR A 84 -24.05 -24.79 30.76
CA TYR A 84 -24.32 -23.41 31.20
C TYR A 84 -24.59 -22.47 30.02
N ASN A 85 -23.77 -22.55 28.96
CA ASN A 85 -23.94 -21.69 27.80
C ASN A 85 -25.26 -21.96 27.05
N LEU A 86 -25.63 -23.24 26.87
CA LEU A 86 -26.92 -23.63 26.30
C LEU A 86 -28.11 -23.17 27.16
N ASN A 87 -28.06 -23.38 28.48
CA ASN A 87 -29.17 -23.05 29.37
C ASN A 87 -29.50 -21.53 29.32
N TYR A 88 -28.48 -20.68 29.45
CA TYR A 88 -28.70 -19.22 29.33
C TYR A 88 -29.06 -18.76 27.92
N LEU A 89 -28.51 -19.39 26.88
CA LEU A 89 -28.86 -19.08 25.49
C LEU A 89 -30.35 -19.34 25.24
N ILE A 90 -30.85 -20.52 25.61
CA ILE A 90 -32.26 -20.90 25.43
C ILE A 90 -33.20 -20.03 26.29
N GLN A 91 -32.86 -19.79 27.58
CA GLN A 91 -33.66 -18.93 28.45
C GLN A 91 -33.77 -17.50 27.90
N TYR A 92 -32.66 -16.88 27.46
CA TYR A 92 -32.69 -15.53 26.92
C TYR A 92 -33.33 -15.46 25.52
N SER A 93 -33.14 -16.48 24.67
CA SER A 93 -33.86 -16.60 23.39
C SER A 93 -35.37 -16.71 23.57
N ALA A 94 -35.86 -17.49 24.54
CA ALA A 94 -37.27 -17.61 24.85
C ALA A 94 -37.86 -16.29 25.40
N LEU A 95 -37.14 -15.61 26.30
CA LEU A 95 -37.54 -14.29 26.81
C LEU A 95 -37.61 -13.25 25.69
N TYR A 96 -36.59 -13.21 24.83
CA TYR A 96 -36.56 -12.33 23.65
C TYR A 96 -37.77 -12.59 22.74
N ALA A 97 -37.99 -13.85 22.32
CA ALA A 97 -39.10 -14.21 21.45
C ALA A 97 -40.49 -13.97 22.07
N SER A 98 -40.60 -13.98 23.41
CA SER A 98 -41.88 -13.68 24.10
C SER A 98 -42.27 -12.21 24.05
N ASN A 99 -41.30 -11.28 24.04
CA ASN A 99 -41.52 -9.86 23.82
C ASN A 99 -40.21 -9.15 23.39
N PRO A 100 -39.91 -9.10 22.08
CA PRO A 100 -38.67 -8.52 21.57
C PRO A 100 -38.48 -7.04 21.96
N SER A 101 -39.58 -6.28 22.01
CA SER A 101 -39.55 -4.84 22.34
C SER A 101 -39.11 -4.56 23.78
N HIS A 102 -39.43 -5.46 24.71
CA HIS A 102 -39.06 -5.34 26.13
C HIS A 102 -37.69 -5.98 26.43
N HIS A 103 -37.33 -7.04 25.71
CA HIS A 103 -36.16 -7.87 25.97
C HIS A 103 -34.99 -7.64 25.00
N GLY A 104 -35.09 -6.71 24.04
CA GLY A 104 -34.06 -6.43 23.04
C GLY A 104 -32.68 -6.06 23.60
N SER A 105 -32.59 -5.54 24.83
CA SER A 105 -31.30 -5.29 25.50
C SER A 105 -30.49 -6.57 25.81
N LEU A 106 -31.14 -7.75 25.81
CA LEU A 106 -30.47 -9.04 25.97
C LEU A 106 -29.81 -9.54 24.68
N PHE A 107 -30.17 -8.99 23.52
CA PHE A 107 -29.76 -9.47 22.19
C PHE A 107 -28.23 -9.53 22.00
N ILE A 108 -27.49 -8.56 22.57
CA ILE A 108 -26.02 -8.53 22.55
C ILE A 108 -25.43 -9.68 23.40
N THR A 109 -26.08 -10.03 24.52
CA THR A 109 -25.71 -11.19 25.35
C THR A 109 -26.04 -12.50 24.62
N ILE A 110 -27.18 -12.57 23.93
CA ILE A 110 -27.57 -13.71 23.09
C ILE A 110 -26.53 -13.95 21.98
N LYS A 111 -26.18 -12.93 21.17
CA LYS A 111 -25.10 -13.06 20.16
C LYS A 111 -23.77 -13.51 20.79
N LYS A 112 -23.42 -13.05 22.00
CA LYS A 112 -22.18 -13.50 22.68
C LYS A 112 -22.24 -14.98 23.11
N LEU A 113 -23.39 -15.45 23.60
CA LEU A 113 -23.62 -16.86 23.94
C LEU A 113 -23.62 -17.75 22.68
N MET A 114 -24.09 -17.24 21.53
CA MET A 114 -23.98 -17.93 20.23
C MET A 114 -22.52 -18.04 19.76
N SER A 115 -21.71 -16.99 19.89
CA SER A 115 -20.26 -17.03 19.61
C SER A 115 -19.51 -17.99 20.55
N ASN A 116 -19.86 -18.02 21.85
CA ASN A 116 -19.36 -19.06 22.76
C ASN A 116 -19.75 -20.47 22.29
N LEU A 117 -20.97 -20.64 21.76
CA LEU A 117 -21.46 -21.91 21.25
C LEU A 117 -20.65 -22.39 20.03
N SER A 118 -20.28 -21.47 19.14
CA SER A 118 -19.37 -21.73 18.02
C SER A 118 -17.98 -22.17 18.49
N LEU A 119 -17.40 -21.48 19.48
CA LEU A 119 -16.13 -21.87 20.11
C LEU A 119 -16.18 -23.29 20.72
N ILE A 120 -17.29 -23.64 21.37
CA ILE A 120 -17.49 -24.98 21.92
C ILE A 120 -17.61 -26.03 20.80
N PHE A 121 -18.36 -25.74 19.73
CA PHE A 121 -18.50 -26.61 18.56
C PHE A 121 -17.15 -26.88 17.86
N MET A 122 -16.28 -25.87 17.77
CA MET A 122 -14.90 -26.08 17.31
C MET A 122 -14.10 -26.94 18.27
N ASN A 123 -14.03 -26.57 19.56
CA ASN A 123 -13.19 -27.28 20.54
C ASN A 123 -13.57 -28.77 20.73
N ILE A 124 -14.86 -29.14 20.61
CA ILE A 124 -15.31 -30.54 20.68
C ILE A 124 -14.85 -31.36 19.47
N ASN A 125 -14.72 -30.74 18.29
CA ASN A 125 -14.47 -31.42 17.02
C ASN A 125 -13.02 -31.27 16.50
N ASP A 126 -12.12 -30.61 17.26
CA ASP A 126 -10.71 -30.36 16.90
C ASP A 126 -9.75 -31.48 17.38
N SER A 127 -10.21 -32.40 18.25
CA SER A 127 -9.34 -33.34 18.96
C SER A 127 -8.79 -34.49 18.10
N GLU A 128 -7.48 -34.75 18.19
CA GLU A 128 -6.83 -35.97 17.65
C GLU A 128 -6.70 -37.10 18.69
N ASN A 129 -7.54 -37.08 19.74
CA ASN A 129 -7.45 -38.01 20.88
C ASN A 129 -8.22 -39.32 20.63
N ASP A 130 -7.72 -40.19 19.74
CA ASP A 130 -8.25 -41.55 19.50
C ASP A 130 -8.15 -42.52 20.71
N ASN A 131 -7.81 -42.04 21.92
CA ASN A 131 -7.41 -42.85 23.08
C ASN A 131 -8.01 -42.39 24.43
N GLU A 132 -9.23 -41.85 24.46
CA GLU A 132 -9.97 -41.52 25.70
C GLU A 132 -11.30 -42.30 25.85
N PRO A 133 -11.88 -42.40 27.07
CA PRO A 133 -12.95 -43.37 27.38
C PRO A 133 -14.32 -43.09 26.75
N GLU A 134 -15.08 -44.16 26.49
CA GLU A 134 -16.40 -44.21 25.81
C GLU A 134 -17.55 -43.38 26.44
N ASN A 135 -17.31 -42.60 27.49
CA ASN A 135 -18.34 -41.89 28.28
C ASN A 135 -18.25 -40.35 28.20
N LEU A 136 -17.50 -39.79 27.26
CA LEU A 136 -17.40 -38.34 27.01
C LEU A 136 -17.81 -38.00 25.57
N LEU A 137 -18.23 -36.76 25.34
CA LEU A 137 -18.75 -36.33 24.04
C LEU A 137 -17.63 -36.19 23.00
N THR A 138 -17.45 -37.20 22.16
CA THR A 138 -16.39 -37.28 21.13
C THR A 138 -16.68 -36.49 19.85
N SER A 139 -17.91 -36.02 19.64
CA SER A 139 -18.28 -35.18 18.50
C SER A 139 -19.61 -34.46 18.74
N TRP A 140 -19.84 -33.36 18.03
CA TRP A 140 -21.14 -32.68 17.98
C TRP A 140 -21.45 -32.27 16.55
N SER A 141 -22.56 -32.76 15.99
CA SER A 141 -22.88 -32.70 14.57
C SER A 141 -23.44 -31.36 14.09
N ASN A 142 -24.39 -30.77 14.83
CA ASN A 142 -25.14 -29.60 14.34
C ASN A 142 -25.71 -28.71 15.48
N PRO A 143 -25.12 -27.55 15.76
CA PRO A 143 -25.64 -26.63 16.77
C PRO A 143 -27.03 -26.04 16.47
N LEU A 144 -27.44 -25.96 15.19
CA LEU A 144 -28.78 -25.46 14.82
C LEU A 144 -29.87 -26.45 15.26
N ASP A 145 -29.68 -27.73 14.95
CA ASP A 145 -30.63 -28.80 15.32
C ASP A 145 -30.77 -28.89 16.85
N THR A 146 -29.64 -28.78 17.58
CA THR A 146 -29.63 -28.73 19.05
C THR A 146 -30.40 -27.51 19.60
N PHE A 147 -30.19 -26.31 19.04
CA PHE A 147 -30.89 -25.09 19.46
C PHE A 147 -32.40 -25.18 19.21
N VAL A 148 -32.83 -25.65 18.03
CA VAL A 148 -34.25 -25.87 17.71
C VAL A 148 -34.89 -26.90 18.65
N THR A 149 -34.21 -28.02 18.91
CA THR A 149 -34.71 -29.08 19.80
C THR A 149 -34.89 -28.58 21.24
N LEU A 150 -33.90 -27.86 21.78
CA LEU A 150 -33.98 -27.32 23.15
C LEU A 150 -35.01 -26.20 23.28
N LEU A 151 -35.11 -25.29 22.31
CA LEU A 151 -36.01 -24.14 22.37
C LEU A 151 -37.48 -24.53 22.14
N SER A 152 -37.75 -25.56 21.33
CA SER A 152 -39.10 -26.13 21.17
C SER A 152 -39.56 -26.98 22.37
N ALA A 153 -38.63 -27.58 23.12
CA ALA A 153 -38.93 -28.30 24.36
C ALA A 153 -39.07 -27.38 25.61
N TYR A 154 -38.64 -26.12 25.53
CA TYR A 154 -38.56 -25.21 26.68
C TYR A 154 -39.94 -24.67 27.10
N ASN A 155 -40.42 -25.13 28.26
CA ASN A 155 -41.73 -24.74 28.81
C ASN A 155 -41.63 -23.65 29.90
N GLY A 156 -40.57 -22.84 29.88
CA GLY A 156 -40.40 -21.73 30.84
C GLY A 156 -39.77 -22.08 32.19
N SER A 157 -39.36 -23.34 32.42
CA SER A 157 -38.68 -23.76 33.65
C SER A 157 -37.16 -23.85 33.47
N PRO A 158 -36.35 -23.10 34.25
CA PRO A 158 -34.88 -23.16 34.20
C PRO A 158 -34.27 -24.54 34.52
N GLU A 159 -35.01 -25.41 35.18
CA GLU A 159 -34.51 -26.71 35.65
C GLU A 159 -34.43 -27.76 34.54
N GLN A 160 -35.20 -27.61 33.45
CA GLN A 160 -35.32 -28.63 32.40
C GLN A 160 -34.04 -28.83 31.55
N ILE A 161 -33.21 -27.79 31.41
CA ILE A 161 -31.98 -27.84 30.59
C ILE A 161 -30.76 -28.30 31.42
N ASN A 162 -30.94 -28.48 32.73
CA ASN A 162 -29.91 -29.09 33.60
C ASN A 162 -29.94 -30.63 33.56
N ASP A 163 -30.90 -31.26 32.88
CA ASP A 163 -30.92 -32.71 32.66
C ASP A 163 -29.90 -33.12 31.60
N ASP A 164 -28.84 -33.81 32.05
CA ASP A 164 -27.80 -34.36 31.19
C ASP A 164 -28.35 -35.27 30.08
N GLN A 165 -29.45 -36.01 30.31
CA GLN A 165 -30.04 -36.89 29.29
C GLN A 165 -30.71 -36.10 28.17
N LEU A 166 -31.42 -35.02 28.52
CA LEU A 166 -32.11 -34.14 27.57
C LEU A 166 -31.09 -33.40 26.69
N VAL A 167 -30.00 -32.90 27.28
CA VAL A 167 -28.91 -32.24 26.53
C VAL A 167 -28.17 -33.22 25.63
N GLN A 168 -27.85 -34.43 26.11
CA GLN A 168 -27.23 -35.47 25.26
C GLN A 168 -28.11 -35.86 24.07
N GLN A 169 -29.42 -36.01 24.28
CA GLN A 169 -30.38 -36.28 23.20
C GLN A 169 -30.40 -35.13 22.18
N ALA A 170 -30.50 -33.88 22.61
CA ALA A 170 -30.53 -32.71 21.71
C ALA A 170 -29.22 -32.47 20.94
N ILE A 171 -28.07 -32.94 21.46
CA ILE A 171 -26.77 -32.88 20.78
C ILE A 171 -26.64 -33.93 19.65
N GLN A 172 -27.37 -35.05 19.77
CA GLN A 172 -27.38 -36.14 18.79
C GLN A 172 -28.60 -36.11 17.85
N HIS A 173 -29.63 -35.35 18.18
CA HIS A 173 -30.85 -35.23 17.38
C HIS A 173 -30.59 -34.49 16.06
N VAL A 174 -31.20 -34.97 14.97
CA VAL A 174 -31.22 -34.31 13.67
C VAL A 174 -32.66 -33.89 13.39
N VAL A 175 -32.90 -32.59 13.29
CA VAL A 175 -34.24 -32.03 13.11
C VAL A 175 -34.73 -32.29 11.67
N PRO A 176 -35.88 -32.95 11.47
CA PRO A 176 -36.44 -33.14 10.12
C PRO A 176 -36.82 -31.80 9.47
N TYR A 177 -36.69 -31.71 8.14
CA TYR A 177 -37.01 -30.49 7.38
C TYR A 177 -38.39 -29.91 7.73
N ASN A 178 -39.44 -30.74 7.79
CA ASN A 178 -40.78 -30.28 8.13
C ASN A 178 -40.85 -29.63 9.51
N ASP A 179 -40.10 -30.15 10.50
CA ASP A 179 -40.12 -29.66 11.87
C ASP A 179 -39.29 -28.38 12.04
N LEU A 180 -38.19 -28.25 11.28
CA LEU A 180 -37.45 -27.01 11.09
C LEU A 180 -38.36 -25.91 10.49
N ILE A 181 -39.07 -26.21 9.41
CA ILE A 181 -39.98 -25.27 8.74
C ILE A 181 -41.16 -24.90 9.65
N ASN A 182 -41.75 -25.87 10.36
CA ASN A 182 -42.78 -25.62 11.37
C ASN A 182 -42.25 -24.66 12.45
N PHE A 183 -41.08 -24.93 13.02
CA PHE A 183 -40.47 -24.12 14.08
C PHE A 183 -40.32 -22.65 13.67
N ILE A 184 -39.63 -22.37 12.55
CA ILE A 184 -39.43 -20.97 12.09
C ILE A 184 -40.74 -20.29 11.67
N SER A 185 -41.75 -21.05 11.27
CA SER A 185 -43.10 -20.53 10.95
C SER A 185 -43.93 -20.18 12.19
N THR A 186 -43.58 -20.67 13.39
CA THR A 186 -44.34 -20.34 14.63
C THR A 186 -44.07 -18.93 15.17
N SER A 187 -42.88 -18.38 14.96
CA SER A 187 -42.51 -17.05 15.45
C SER A 187 -41.40 -16.41 14.61
N PRO A 188 -41.60 -15.16 14.10
CA PRO A 188 -40.56 -14.42 13.39
C PRO A 188 -39.25 -14.29 14.19
N SER A 189 -39.33 -14.15 15.52
CA SER A 189 -38.13 -14.04 16.37
C SER A 189 -37.40 -15.37 16.56
N PHE A 190 -38.06 -16.53 16.41
CA PHE A 190 -37.35 -17.82 16.37
C PHE A 190 -36.59 -18.00 15.05
N ASN A 191 -37.18 -17.56 13.94
CA ASN A 191 -36.51 -17.52 12.63
C ASN A 191 -35.29 -16.58 12.65
N GLU A 192 -35.46 -15.36 13.15
CA GLU A 192 -34.39 -14.36 13.35
C GLU A 192 -33.24 -14.92 14.19
N LEU A 193 -33.52 -15.47 15.36
CA LEU A 193 -32.50 -16.07 16.24
C LEU A 193 -31.74 -17.23 15.58
N LEU A 194 -32.42 -18.05 14.77
CA LEU A 194 -31.81 -19.20 14.10
C LEU A 194 -30.93 -18.76 12.92
N LEU A 195 -31.34 -17.74 12.16
CA LEU A 195 -30.51 -17.11 11.12
C LEU A 195 -29.24 -16.49 11.72
N ILE A 196 -29.36 -15.78 12.84
CA ILE A 196 -28.21 -15.19 13.57
C ILE A 196 -27.26 -16.27 14.10
N LEU A 197 -27.78 -17.40 14.58
CA LEU A 197 -26.92 -18.51 14.99
C LEU A 197 -26.18 -19.12 13.78
N ALA A 198 -26.84 -19.24 12.63
CA ALA A 198 -26.23 -19.72 11.38
C ALA A 198 -25.18 -18.74 10.82
N GLU A 199 -25.38 -17.42 10.97
CA GLU A 199 -24.43 -16.33 10.70
C GLU A 199 -23.18 -16.45 11.58
N ILE A 200 -23.35 -16.37 12.91
CA ILE A 200 -22.24 -16.29 13.87
C ILE A 200 -21.35 -17.54 13.86
N ILE A 201 -21.91 -18.74 13.63
CA ILE A 201 -21.10 -19.96 13.57
C ILE A 201 -20.07 -19.88 12.43
N VAL A 202 -20.47 -19.44 11.23
CA VAL A 202 -19.56 -19.37 10.08
C VAL A 202 -18.65 -18.14 10.08
N GLU A 203 -19.07 -17.04 10.69
CA GLU A 203 -18.19 -15.89 10.97
C GLU A 203 -17.04 -16.28 11.90
N ASP A 204 -17.34 -16.89 13.06
CA ASP A 204 -16.29 -17.34 13.98
C ASP A 204 -15.46 -18.46 13.34
N LEU A 205 -16.03 -19.44 12.62
CA LEU A 205 -15.25 -20.44 11.87
C LEU A 205 -14.29 -19.82 10.84
N THR A 206 -14.70 -18.78 10.12
CA THR A 206 -13.85 -18.06 9.16
C THR A 206 -12.67 -17.39 9.87
N LYS A 207 -12.96 -16.72 10.98
CA LYS A 207 -11.98 -16.07 11.85
C LYS A 207 -11.01 -17.06 12.50
N TYR A 208 -11.49 -18.23 12.96
CA TYR A 208 -10.61 -19.27 13.52
C TYR A 208 -9.85 -20.05 12.45
N GLN A 209 -10.38 -20.30 11.24
CA GLN A 209 -9.62 -20.92 10.14
C GLN A 209 -8.52 -19.97 9.61
N SER A 210 -8.75 -18.66 9.61
CA SER A 210 -7.68 -17.66 9.38
C SER A 210 -6.54 -17.75 10.41
N MET A 211 -6.75 -18.53 11.48
CA MET A 211 -5.96 -18.64 12.71
C MET A 211 -5.71 -20.10 13.17
N ARG A 212 -6.08 -21.15 12.44
CA ARG A 212 -5.78 -22.57 12.75
C ARG A 212 -5.64 -23.37 11.45
N HIS A 213 -4.46 -23.95 11.20
CA HIS A 213 -4.16 -24.68 9.96
C HIS A 213 -4.73 -26.12 9.92
N SER A 214 -5.46 -26.55 10.96
CA SER A 214 -5.89 -27.94 11.17
C SER A 214 -7.41 -28.17 11.08
N MET A 215 -8.23 -27.18 10.73
CA MET A 215 -9.71 -27.28 10.84
C MET A 215 -10.39 -28.14 9.75
N SER A 216 -9.65 -28.94 8.98
CA SER A 216 -10.20 -29.74 7.86
C SER A 216 -11.32 -30.68 8.28
N LYS A 217 -11.15 -31.43 9.38
CA LYS A 217 -12.17 -32.31 9.97
C LYS A 217 -13.46 -31.56 10.28
N ILE A 218 -13.34 -30.33 10.77
CA ILE A 218 -14.48 -29.46 11.13
C ILE A 218 -15.18 -28.95 9.86
N HIS A 219 -14.44 -28.59 8.80
CA HIS A 219 -15.04 -28.22 7.53
C HIS A 219 -15.80 -29.39 6.87
N GLU A 220 -15.29 -30.63 6.96
CA GLU A 220 -15.98 -31.83 6.50
C GLU A 220 -17.26 -32.13 7.31
N LEU A 221 -17.24 -31.88 8.63
CA LEU A 221 -18.41 -32.00 9.50
C LEU A 221 -19.47 -30.93 9.20
N VAL A 222 -19.04 -29.68 9.00
CA VAL A 222 -19.93 -28.56 8.62
C VAL A 222 -20.57 -28.83 7.25
N HIS A 223 -19.82 -29.32 6.26
CA HIS A 223 -20.33 -29.73 4.94
C HIS A 223 -21.42 -30.80 5.05
N SER A 224 -21.17 -31.85 5.84
CA SER A 224 -22.03 -33.04 5.90
C SER A 224 -23.22 -32.94 6.87
N LYS A 225 -23.31 -31.87 7.67
CA LYS A 225 -24.36 -31.63 8.67
C LYS A 225 -24.90 -30.19 8.64
N LEU A 226 -24.18 -29.25 9.26
CA LEU A 226 -24.62 -27.87 9.50
C LEU A 226 -25.08 -27.16 8.21
N TYR A 227 -24.33 -27.33 7.12
CA TYR A 227 -24.63 -26.77 5.80
C TYR A 227 -26.02 -27.16 5.28
N VAL A 228 -26.48 -28.39 5.53
CA VAL A 228 -27.78 -28.88 5.04
C VAL A 228 -28.93 -28.16 5.74
N THR A 229 -28.88 -28.06 7.08
CA THR A 229 -29.87 -27.29 7.86
C THR A 229 -29.80 -25.79 7.51
N ALA A 230 -28.60 -25.23 7.33
CA ALA A 230 -28.43 -23.81 6.99
C ALA A 230 -28.98 -23.47 5.60
N MET A 231 -28.68 -24.24 4.56
CA MET A 231 -29.22 -23.97 3.21
C MET A 231 -30.74 -24.15 3.15
N ALA A 232 -31.29 -25.15 3.86
CA ALA A 232 -32.74 -25.33 3.99
C ALA A 232 -33.42 -24.10 4.63
N LEU A 233 -32.83 -23.56 5.70
CA LEU A 233 -33.29 -22.35 6.39
C LEU A 233 -33.24 -21.10 5.49
N LEU A 234 -32.13 -20.89 4.76
CA LEU A 234 -31.94 -19.73 3.90
C LEU A 234 -32.86 -19.80 2.67
N ASN A 235 -32.90 -20.93 1.94
CA ASN A 235 -33.75 -21.09 0.77
C ASN A 235 -35.24 -20.96 1.10
N PHE A 236 -35.70 -21.57 2.20
CA PHE A 236 -37.11 -21.43 2.61
C PHE A 236 -37.50 -19.96 2.83
N ASN A 237 -36.65 -19.19 3.52
CA ASN A 237 -36.93 -17.79 3.79
C ASN A 237 -36.92 -16.93 2.51
N LEU A 238 -35.96 -17.13 1.60
CA LEU A 238 -35.92 -16.44 0.31
C LEU A 238 -37.18 -16.73 -0.54
N ILE A 239 -37.63 -17.99 -0.57
CA ILE A 239 -38.83 -18.40 -1.30
C ILE A 239 -40.10 -17.85 -0.64
N ASN A 240 -40.23 -17.96 0.69
CA ASN A 240 -41.41 -17.53 1.44
C ASN A 240 -41.52 -16.00 1.57
N HIS A 241 -40.45 -15.25 1.25
CA HIS A 241 -40.52 -13.80 1.11
C HIS A 241 -41.40 -13.38 -0.08
N ILE A 242 -41.24 -14.05 -1.23
CA ILE A 242 -41.94 -13.76 -2.50
C ILE A 242 -43.47 -13.83 -2.35
N THR A 243 -43.96 -14.56 -1.33
CA THR A 243 -45.39 -14.69 -1.01
C THR A 243 -45.90 -13.78 0.12
N ASN A 244 -45.03 -13.09 0.88
CA ASN A 244 -45.41 -12.40 2.13
C ASN A 244 -44.83 -10.99 2.34
N ASN A 245 -43.92 -10.50 1.48
CA ASN A 245 -43.37 -9.13 1.47
C ASN A 245 -42.86 -8.60 2.84
N LYS A 246 -42.26 -9.48 3.66
CA LYS A 246 -41.59 -9.10 4.92
C LYS A 246 -40.28 -9.87 5.10
N MET A 247 -39.18 -9.26 4.66
CA MET A 247 -37.82 -9.70 4.92
C MET A 247 -37.25 -9.00 6.17
N THR A 248 -36.16 -9.52 6.72
CA THR A 248 -35.34 -8.84 7.74
C THR A 248 -33.89 -8.86 7.28
N ASP A 249 -33.13 -7.78 7.46
CA ASP A 249 -31.74 -7.67 6.95
C ASP A 249 -30.84 -8.85 7.38
N VAL A 250 -31.15 -9.44 8.53
CA VAL A 250 -30.53 -10.64 9.12
C VAL A 250 -30.31 -11.76 8.11
N ILE A 251 -31.22 -12.01 7.15
CA ILE A 251 -30.98 -13.07 6.16
C ILE A 251 -29.90 -12.70 5.14
N PHE A 252 -29.81 -11.44 4.70
CA PHE A 252 -28.76 -11.01 3.77
C PHE A 252 -27.37 -11.05 4.44
N ASN A 253 -27.32 -10.76 5.74
CA ASN A 253 -26.11 -10.93 6.56
C ASN A 253 -25.71 -12.41 6.64
N ALA A 254 -26.65 -13.30 7.01
CA ALA A 254 -26.41 -14.74 7.08
C ALA A 254 -25.99 -15.34 5.73
N VAL A 255 -26.61 -14.92 4.62
CA VAL A 255 -26.23 -15.29 3.24
C VAL A 255 -24.79 -14.87 2.95
N SER A 256 -24.42 -13.61 3.24
CA SER A 256 -23.06 -13.10 3.03
C SER A 256 -22.02 -13.86 3.87
N ALA A 257 -22.33 -14.14 5.14
CA ALA A 257 -21.46 -14.90 6.04
C ALA A 257 -21.20 -16.33 5.52
N TRP A 258 -22.24 -17.00 5.03
CA TRP A 258 -22.12 -18.33 4.40
C TRP A 258 -21.35 -18.29 3.07
N ILE A 259 -21.57 -17.28 2.22
CA ILE A 259 -20.81 -17.06 0.98
C ILE A 259 -19.31 -16.92 1.27
N ASN A 260 -18.95 -16.09 2.25
CA ASN A 260 -17.55 -15.83 2.63
C ASN A 260 -16.87 -17.11 3.17
N TYR A 261 -17.55 -17.83 4.06
CA TYR A 261 -17.06 -19.11 4.61
C TYR A 261 -16.92 -20.21 3.55
N VAL A 262 -17.87 -20.31 2.61
CA VAL A 262 -17.77 -21.27 1.50
C VAL A 262 -16.60 -20.90 0.59
N SER A 263 -16.44 -19.63 0.20
CA SER A 263 -15.32 -19.18 -0.63
C SER A 263 -13.96 -19.56 -0.02
N MET A 264 -13.79 -19.32 1.29
CA MET A 264 -12.59 -19.71 2.05
C MET A 264 -12.33 -21.22 2.03
N THR A 265 -13.37 -22.06 2.15
CA THR A 265 -13.22 -23.51 2.35
C THR A 265 -13.05 -24.34 1.08
N ARG A 266 -13.17 -23.74 -0.12
CA ARG A 266 -13.03 -24.43 -1.43
C ARG A 266 -11.71 -25.16 -1.67
N ALA A 267 -10.65 -24.84 -0.93
CA ALA A 267 -9.38 -25.55 -1.00
C ALA A 267 -9.42 -26.96 -0.35
N THR A 268 -10.51 -27.28 0.38
CA THR A 268 -10.79 -28.62 0.90
C THR A 268 -11.52 -29.48 -0.12
N ASN A 269 -11.47 -30.81 0.03
CA ASN A 269 -11.99 -31.76 -0.97
C ASN A 269 -13.52 -31.73 -1.16
N ASN A 270 -14.28 -31.09 -0.25
CA ASN A 270 -15.73 -31.18 -0.21
C ASN A 270 -16.40 -29.87 -0.67
N ARG A 271 -16.86 -29.85 -1.92
CA ARG A 271 -17.54 -28.69 -2.52
C ARG A 271 -18.95 -28.49 -1.94
N MET A 272 -19.22 -27.29 -1.44
CA MET A 272 -20.58 -26.80 -1.18
C MET A 272 -21.14 -26.14 -2.45
N ASP A 273 -22.46 -26.19 -2.66
CA ASP A 273 -23.12 -25.71 -3.90
C ASP A 273 -24.24 -24.72 -3.59
N LEU A 274 -23.95 -23.44 -3.79
CA LEU A 274 -24.87 -22.33 -3.55
C LEU A 274 -25.76 -22.01 -4.77
N SER A 275 -25.81 -22.87 -5.79
CA SER A 275 -26.56 -22.60 -7.03
C SER A 275 -28.05 -22.31 -6.80
N GLU A 276 -28.72 -23.04 -5.90
CA GLU A 276 -30.12 -22.78 -5.55
C GLU A 276 -30.28 -21.45 -4.80
N LEU A 277 -29.37 -21.15 -3.87
CA LEU A 277 -29.36 -19.92 -3.08
C LEU A 277 -29.23 -18.68 -3.99
N PHE A 278 -28.31 -18.72 -4.96
CA PHE A 278 -28.16 -17.67 -5.95
C PHE A 278 -29.39 -17.52 -6.87
N GLN A 279 -30.01 -18.62 -7.32
CA GLN A 279 -31.24 -18.53 -8.11
C GLN A 279 -32.37 -17.87 -7.30
N ASN A 280 -32.49 -18.20 -6.01
CA ASN A 280 -33.48 -17.62 -5.11
C ASN A 280 -33.20 -16.13 -4.83
N LEU A 281 -31.94 -15.72 -4.67
CA LEU A 281 -31.55 -14.30 -4.56
C LEU A 281 -31.91 -13.51 -5.83
N LEU A 282 -31.65 -14.05 -7.02
CA LEU A 282 -32.04 -13.41 -8.28
C LEU A 282 -33.58 -13.30 -8.41
N ASN A 283 -34.32 -14.31 -7.94
CA ASN A 283 -35.78 -14.24 -7.88
C ASN A 283 -36.27 -13.15 -6.90
N VAL A 284 -35.63 -12.98 -5.75
CA VAL A 284 -35.96 -11.89 -4.81
C VAL A 284 -35.66 -10.52 -5.43
N MET A 285 -34.49 -10.35 -6.06
CA MET A 285 -34.10 -9.12 -6.75
C MET A 285 -35.10 -8.72 -7.84
N LEU A 286 -35.46 -9.64 -8.74
CA LEU A 286 -36.37 -9.36 -9.87
C LEU A 286 -37.84 -9.09 -9.44
N ASN A 287 -38.24 -9.49 -8.22
CA ASN A 287 -39.53 -9.13 -7.65
C ASN A 287 -39.51 -7.78 -6.90
N SER A 288 -38.34 -7.34 -6.42
CA SER A 288 -38.15 -6.05 -5.75
C SER A 288 -38.35 -4.90 -6.75
N ASN A 289 -39.14 -3.89 -6.39
CA ASN A 289 -39.46 -2.74 -7.25
C ASN A 289 -40.10 -1.58 -6.44
N GLU A 290 -40.29 -0.44 -7.10
CA GLU A 290 -40.79 0.79 -6.48
C GLU A 290 -42.17 0.64 -5.80
N GLU A 291 -43.09 -0.17 -6.33
CA GLU A 291 -44.42 -0.40 -5.73
C GLU A 291 -44.41 -1.46 -4.61
N VAL A 292 -43.46 -2.41 -4.65
CA VAL A 292 -43.40 -3.56 -3.72
C VAL A 292 -42.63 -3.23 -2.45
N ASP A 293 -41.45 -2.63 -2.58
CA ASP A 293 -40.50 -2.44 -1.48
C ASP A 293 -39.52 -1.28 -1.70
N GLY A 294 -39.73 -0.41 -2.70
CA GLY A 294 -38.82 0.69 -2.98
C GLY A 294 -37.43 0.24 -3.44
N PHE A 295 -37.34 -0.93 -4.12
CA PHE A 295 -36.09 -1.60 -4.50
C PHE A 295 -35.17 -2.05 -3.34
N ILE A 296 -35.60 -1.97 -2.07
CA ILE A 296 -34.74 -2.24 -0.90
C ILE A 296 -34.15 -3.66 -0.93
N ASN A 297 -34.92 -4.71 -1.25
CA ASN A 297 -34.37 -6.06 -1.34
C ASN A 297 -33.46 -6.23 -2.56
N GLY A 298 -33.73 -5.49 -3.65
CA GLY A 298 -32.86 -5.42 -4.83
C GLY A 298 -31.48 -4.86 -4.49
N GLU A 299 -31.41 -3.74 -3.75
CA GLU A 299 -30.17 -3.16 -3.24
C GLU A 299 -29.37 -4.18 -2.40
N LYS A 300 -30.03 -4.89 -1.48
CA LYS A 300 -29.36 -5.92 -0.66
C LYS A 300 -28.83 -7.07 -1.51
N VAL A 301 -29.57 -7.55 -2.51
CA VAL A 301 -29.06 -8.60 -3.42
C VAL A 301 -27.90 -8.09 -4.26
N ILE A 302 -27.94 -6.85 -4.78
CA ILE A 302 -26.81 -6.25 -5.50
C ILE A 302 -25.56 -6.17 -4.60
N SER A 303 -25.70 -5.80 -3.33
CA SER A 303 -24.58 -5.81 -2.36
C SER A 303 -24.00 -7.21 -2.15
N VAL A 304 -24.84 -8.24 -1.97
CA VAL A 304 -24.39 -9.65 -1.87
C VAL A 304 -23.67 -10.09 -3.15
N LEU A 305 -24.19 -9.73 -4.33
CA LEU A 305 -23.60 -10.08 -5.62
C LEU A 305 -22.26 -9.36 -5.86
N GLY A 306 -22.13 -8.08 -5.49
CA GLY A 306 -20.88 -7.34 -5.56
C GLY A 306 -19.78 -7.98 -4.70
N ASN A 307 -20.12 -8.40 -3.47
CA ASN A 307 -19.19 -9.16 -2.61
C ASN A 307 -18.76 -10.50 -3.23
N VAL A 308 -19.65 -11.19 -3.95
CA VAL A 308 -19.31 -12.41 -4.70
C VAL A 308 -18.39 -12.09 -5.87
N PHE A 309 -18.70 -11.10 -6.69
CA PHE A 309 -17.95 -10.87 -7.93
C PHE A 309 -16.56 -10.26 -7.70
N SER A 310 -16.39 -9.41 -6.68
CA SER A 310 -15.09 -8.86 -6.27
C SER A 310 -14.15 -9.90 -5.65
N ASN A 311 -14.66 -10.84 -4.83
CA ASN A 311 -13.82 -11.76 -4.04
C ASN A 311 -13.76 -13.21 -4.58
N ASP A 312 -14.88 -13.75 -5.09
CA ASP A 312 -14.93 -15.10 -5.66
C ASP A 312 -16.06 -15.26 -6.70
N PRO A 313 -15.88 -14.73 -7.91
CA PRO A 313 -16.88 -14.85 -8.96
C PRO A 313 -17.07 -16.29 -9.46
N THR A 314 -16.19 -17.22 -9.08
CA THR A 314 -16.24 -18.64 -9.47
C THR A 314 -17.19 -19.48 -8.61
N LEU A 315 -17.63 -18.95 -7.46
CA LEU A 315 -18.60 -19.57 -6.56
C LEU A 315 -19.95 -19.79 -7.24
N MET A 316 -20.38 -18.80 -8.04
CA MET A 316 -21.54 -18.90 -8.90
C MET A 316 -21.24 -19.81 -10.10
N ASN A 317 -22.22 -20.62 -10.53
CA ASN A 317 -22.05 -21.46 -11.73
C ASN A 317 -22.13 -20.63 -13.04
N PHE A 318 -21.80 -21.24 -14.18
CA PHE A 318 -21.81 -20.52 -15.47
C PHE A 318 -23.22 -20.08 -15.89
N ASP A 319 -24.23 -20.93 -15.72
CA ASP A 319 -25.59 -20.67 -16.19
C ASP A 319 -26.24 -19.51 -15.42
N LEU A 320 -25.98 -19.42 -14.11
CA LEU A 320 -26.38 -18.28 -13.28
C LEU A 320 -25.66 -16.99 -13.68
N ARG A 321 -24.34 -17.02 -13.94
CA ARG A 321 -23.65 -15.85 -14.49
C ARG A 321 -24.22 -15.45 -15.86
N SER A 322 -24.62 -16.40 -16.69
CA SER A 322 -25.27 -16.11 -17.98
C SER A 322 -26.68 -15.51 -17.81
N GLN A 323 -27.41 -15.83 -16.73
CA GLN A 323 -28.65 -15.13 -16.37
C GLN A 323 -28.37 -13.70 -15.92
N VAL A 324 -27.39 -13.50 -15.02
CA VAL A 324 -26.96 -12.16 -14.53
C VAL A 324 -26.54 -11.26 -15.68
N GLU A 325 -25.75 -11.76 -16.63
CA GLU A 325 -25.33 -11.04 -17.84
C GLU A 325 -26.52 -10.47 -18.63
N VAL A 326 -27.57 -11.28 -18.81
CA VAL A 326 -28.78 -10.87 -19.55
C VAL A 326 -29.67 -9.93 -18.73
N ILE A 327 -29.70 -10.04 -17.39
CA ILE A 327 -30.41 -9.09 -16.52
C ILE A 327 -29.71 -7.73 -16.53
N PHE A 328 -28.38 -7.70 -16.41
CA PHE A 328 -27.58 -6.47 -16.35
C PHE A 328 -27.49 -5.76 -17.71
N LEU A 329 -27.41 -6.50 -18.82
CA LEU A 329 -27.09 -5.93 -20.15
C LEU A 329 -28.21 -6.09 -21.19
N GLY A 330 -29.15 -7.03 -21.01
CA GLY A 330 -30.17 -7.38 -22.03
C GLY A 330 -29.62 -8.12 -23.26
N VAL A 331 -28.33 -8.44 -23.23
CA VAL A 331 -27.57 -9.14 -24.28
C VAL A 331 -26.65 -10.16 -23.63
N SER A 332 -26.32 -11.24 -24.34
CA SER A 332 -25.34 -12.22 -23.87
C SER A 332 -24.23 -12.42 -24.91
N ARG A 333 -23.02 -12.74 -24.45
CA ARG A 333 -21.89 -13.16 -25.30
C ARG A 333 -21.99 -14.59 -25.82
N THR A 334 -23.03 -15.34 -25.46
CA THR A 334 -23.17 -16.78 -25.77
C THR A 334 -24.46 -17.19 -26.48
N SER A 335 -25.46 -16.32 -26.63
CA SER A 335 -26.74 -16.68 -27.27
C SER A 335 -27.33 -15.56 -28.10
N ASP A 336 -27.82 -15.88 -29.31
CA ASP A 336 -28.55 -14.95 -30.20
C ASP A 336 -29.85 -14.37 -29.58
N GLN A 337 -30.34 -14.93 -28.47
CA GLN A 337 -31.50 -14.43 -27.74
C GLN A 337 -31.15 -13.16 -26.94
N SER A 338 -31.02 -12.04 -27.65
CA SER A 338 -31.07 -10.70 -27.06
C SER A 338 -32.49 -10.40 -26.56
N ASP A 339 -32.74 -10.77 -25.31
CA ASP A 339 -34.04 -10.58 -24.65
C ASP A 339 -34.06 -9.27 -23.86
N ALA A 340 -34.27 -8.17 -24.57
CA ALA A 340 -34.34 -6.83 -24.00
C ALA A 340 -35.45 -6.68 -22.93
N THR A 341 -36.42 -7.60 -22.85
CA THR A 341 -37.43 -7.59 -21.77
C THR A 341 -36.83 -7.91 -20.41
N LYS A 342 -35.75 -8.71 -20.35
CA LYS A 342 -35.06 -9.08 -19.10
C LYS A 342 -34.20 -7.95 -18.51
N ASN A 343 -33.75 -6.99 -19.33
CA ASN A 343 -33.14 -5.73 -18.87
C ASN A 343 -34.21 -4.70 -18.41
N GLY A 344 -35.50 -5.02 -18.53
CA GLY A 344 -36.58 -4.14 -18.07
C GLY A 344 -36.44 -3.77 -16.59
N TRP A 345 -36.04 -4.72 -15.74
CA TRP A 345 -35.81 -4.49 -14.32
C TRP A 345 -34.60 -3.58 -14.05
N MET A 346 -33.44 -3.89 -14.67
CA MET A 346 -32.21 -3.12 -14.43
C MET A 346 -32.35 -1.68 -14.96
N LEU A 347 -32.95 -1.47 -16.13
CA LEU A 347 -33.27 -0.12 -16.61
C LEU A 347 -34.26 0.61 -15.68
N GLN A 348 -35.24 -0.06 -15.09
CA GLN A 348 -36.12 0.58 -14.10
C GLN A 348 -35.35 0.99 -12.83
N TYR A 349 -34.52 0.10 -12.28
CA TYR A 349 -33.71 0.39 -11.10
C TYR A 349 -32.70 1.53 -11.36
N MET A 350 -31.95 1.48 -12.46
CA MET A 350 -31.03 2.55 -12.85
C MET A 350 -31.73 3.89 -13.06
N ASN A 351 -32.90 3.92 -13.71
CA ASN A 351 -33.68 5.14 -13.83
C ASN A 351 -34.13 5.66 -12.45
N HIS A 352 -34.66 4.79 -11.58
CA HIS A 352 -35.09 5.15 -10.23
C HIS A 352 -33.94 5.77 -9.41
N LEU A 353 -32.75 5.18 -9.44
CA LEU A 353 -31.57 5.74 -8.77
C LEU A 353 -31.17 7.12 -9.32
N VAL A 354 -31.21 7.30 -10.65
CA VAL A 354 -30.86 8.57 -11.30
C VAL A 354 -31.92 9.66 -11.06
N THR A 355 -33.22 9.34 -11.12
CA THR A 355 -34.29 10.32 -10.91
C THR A 355 -34.45 10.77 -9.46
N ASN A 356 -34.00 9.95 -8.50
CA ASN A 356 -34.02 10.26 -7.07
C ASN A 356 -32.62 10.68 -6.54
N GLU A 357 -31.67 10.96 -7.44
CA GLU A 357 -30.31 11.46 -7.12
C GLU A 357 -29.51 10.55 -6.15
N MET A 358 -29.77 9.23 -6.18
CA MET A 358 -29.18 8.21 -5.30
C MET A 358 -27.77 7.80 -5.74
N THR A 359 -26.85 8.76 -5.82
CA THR A 359 -25.50 8.57 -6.39
C THR A 359 -24.66 7.48 -5.72
N SER A 360 -24.78 7.28 -4.40
CA SER A 360 -24.07 6.21 -3.68
C SER A 360 -24.54 4.81 -4.11
N ALA A 361 -25.84 4.56 -4.15
CA ALA A 361 -26.37 3.26 -4.61
C ALA A 361 -26.08 3.03 -6.11
N LEU A 362 -25.96 4.10 -6.90
CA LEU A 362 -25.53 4.02 -8.30
C LEU A 362 -24.01 3.73 -8.43
N LYS A 363 -23.18 4.20 -7.49
CA LYS A 363 -21.75 3.84 -7.36
C LYS A 363 -21.60 2.36 -7.02
N ASP A 364 -22.35 1.87 -6.03
CA ASP A 364 -22.33 0.46 -5.61
C ASP A 364 -22.83 -0.48 -6.71
N LEU A 365 -23.88 -0.08 -7.44
CA LEU A 365 -24.35 -0.78 -8.64
C LEU A 365 -23.30 -0.82 -9.76
N ALA A 366 -22.61 0.30 -10.01
CA ALA A 366 -21.56 0.36 -11.02
C ALA A 366 -20.38 -0.56 -10.69
N ILE A 367 -19.97 -0.62 -9.42
CA ILE A 367 -18.94 -1.55 -8.94
C ILE A 367 -19.41 -3.00 -9.17
N CYS A 368 -20.59 -3.38 -8.67
CA CYS A 368 -21.13 -4.74 -8.85
C CYS A 368 -21.23 -5.19 -10.31
N ILE A 369 -21.57 -4.29 -11.24
CA ILE A 369 -21.67 -4.59 -12.67
C ILE A 369 -20.28 -4.73 -13.30
N VAL A 370 -19.31 -3.87 -12.97
CA VAL A 370 -17.97 -3.95 -13.57
C VAL A 370 -17.17 -5.14 -13.03
N ASP A 371 -17.23 -5.40 -11.72
CA ASP A 371 -16.61 -6.57 -11.09
C ASP A 371 -17.09 -7.86 -11.78
N PHE A 372 -18.39 -7.95 -12.09
CA PHE A 372 -19.01 -9.06 -12.83
C PHE A 372 -18.51 -9.20 -14.28
N LEU A 373 -18.24 -8.09 -14.97
CA LEU A 373 -17.72 -8.08 -16.33
C LEU A 373 -16.26 -8.58 -16.36
N GLN A 374 -15.42 -8.11 -15.43
CA GLN A 374 -14.00 -8.44 -15.35
C GLN A 374 -13.73 -9.94 -15.18
N VAL A 375 -14.62 -10.68 -14.50
CA VAL A 375 -14.63 -12.17 -14.41
C VAL A 375 -14.40 -12.85 -15.76
N ASN A 376 -14.90 -12.25 -16.83
CA ASN A 376 -15.07 -12.87 -18.14
C ASN A 376 -14.19 -12.27 -19.25
N THR A 377 -13.33 -11.30 -18.93
CA THR A 377 -12.55 -10.54 -19.92
C THR A 377 -11.73 -11.43 -20.85
N LEU A 378 -11.10 -12.49 -20.33
CA LEU A 378 -10.33 -13.45 -21.16
C LEU A 378 -11.22 -14.23 -22.15
N ASP A 379 -12.42 -14.63 -21.76
CA ASP A 379 -13.37 -15.32 -22.66
C ASP A 379 -13.93 -14.37 -23.73
N LEU A 380 -14.26 -13.13 -23.33
CA LEU A 380 -14.67 -12.06 -24.25
C LEU A 380 -13.56 -11.74 -25.27
N CYS A 381 -12.31 -11.59 -24.81
CA CYS A 381 -11.14 -11.38 -25.64
C CYS A 381 -10.96 -12.51 -26.67
N ASN A 382 -11.02 -13.77 -26.22
CA ASN A 382 -10.93 -14.92 -27.12
C ASN A 382 -12.07 -14.95 -28.15
N LYS A 383 -13.30 -14.59 -27.77
CA LYS A 383 -14.49 -14.54 -28.64
C LYS A 383 -14.52 -13.35 -29.62
N LEU A 384 -13.81 -12.26 -29.32
CA LEU A 384 -13.67 -11.11 -30.21
C LEU A 384 -12.55 -11.32 -31.24
N PHE A 385 -11.41 -11.84 -30.79
CA PHE A 385 -10.15 -11.67 -31.51
C PHE A 385 -9.54 -12.97 -32.06
N THR A 386 -9.95 -14.17 -31.63
CA THR A 386 -9.34 -15.44 -32.08
C THR A 386 -10.22 -16.24 -33.05
N ASN A 387 -9.60 -17.12 -33.84
CA ASN A 387 -10.30 -18.10 -34.69
C ASN A 387 -10.82 -19.33 -33.92
N ILE A 388 -10.63 -19.39 -32.60
CA ILE A 388 -10.96 -20.58 -31.77
C ILE A 388 -12.45 -20.59 -31.41
N SER A 389 -13.09 -19.41 -31.39
CA SER A 389 -14.52 -19.24 -31.12
C SER A 389 -15.38 -19.59 -32.34
N THR A 390 -16.48 -20.32 -32.10
CA THR A 390 -17.53 -20.59 -33.09
C THR A 390 -18.73 -19.64 -33.00
N VAL A 391 -18.68 -18.63 -32.12
CA VAL A 391 -19.78 -17.68 -31.86
C VAL A 391 -19.90 -16.66 -33.02
N HIS A 392 -21.13 -16.29 -33.39
CA HIS A 392 -21.37 -15.27 -34.40
C HIS A 392 -20.87 -13.88 -33.96
N ILE A 393 -19.95 -13.31 -34.74
CA ILE A 393 -19.29 -12.00 -34.48
C ILE A 393 -20.30 -10.87 -34.21
N SER A 394 -21.48 -10.91 -34.85
CA SER A 394 -22.56 -9.94 -34.64
C SER A 394 -23.07 -9.88 -33.19
N ILE A 395 -23.07 -11.01 -32.47
CA ILE A 395 -23.48 -11.07 -31.05
C ILE A 395 -22.47 -10.29 -30.21
N THR A 396 -21.18 -10.60 -30.37
CA THR A 396 -20.08 -9.97 -29.61
C THR A 396 -19.93 -8.48 -29.94
N GLN A 397 -20.23 -8.07 -31.17
CA GLN A 397 -20.30 -6.65 -31.56
C GLN A 397 -21.45 -5.91 -30.87
N GLN A 398 -22.64 -6.52 -30.76
CA GLN A 398 -23.76 -5.92 -30.02
C GLN A 398 -23.45 -5.85 -28.51
N TYR A 399 -22.79 -6.87 -27.96
CA TYR A 399 -22.31 -6.89 -26.57
C TYR A 399 -21.34 -5.74 -26.27
N ILE A 400 -20.27 -5.59 -27.07
CA ILE A 400 -19.31 -4.49 -26.92
C ILE A 400 -19.95 -3.11 -27.10
N LYS A 401 -20.94 -2.99 -28.00
CA LYS A 401 -21.70 -1.73 -28.15
C LYS A 401 -22.43 -1.33 -26.85
N VAL A 402 -23.01 -2.30 -26.13
CA VAL A 402 -23.64 -2.03 -24.83
C VAL A 402 -22.59 -1.63 -23.78
N LEU A 403 -21.41 -2.27 -23.76
CA LEU A 403 -20.33 -1.89 -22.83
C LEU A 403 -19.76 -0.48 -23.12
N LEU A 404 -19.64 -0.09 -24.40
CA LEU A 404 -19.27 1.28 -24.79
C LEU A 404 -20.37 2.30 -24.40
N GLN A 405 -21.65 1.92 -24.47
CA GLN A 405 -22.75 2.75 -23.99
C GLN A 405 -22.75 2.90 -22.46
N LEU A 406 -22.41 1.84 -21.72
CA LEU A 406 -22.26 1.88 -20.25
C LEU A 406 -21.05 2.72 -19.84
N THR A 407 -19.93 2.61 -20.57
CA THR A 407 -18.74 3.45 -20.38
C THR A 407 -19.06 4.93 -20.64
N ASN A 408 -19.88 5.22 -21.64
CA ASN A 408 -20.37 6.56 -21.95
C ASN A 408 -21.64 6.94 -21.17
N PHE A 409 -21.69 6.61 -19.87
CA PHE A 409 -22.87 6.89 -19.04
C PHE A 409 -23.18 8.40 -19.03
N PRO A 410 -24.43 8.84 -19.23
CA PRO A 410 -24.75 10.24 -19.58
C PRO A 410 -24.75 11.23 -18.40
N LEU A 411 -23.98 10.95 -17.33
CA LEU A 411 -23.83 11.81 -16.15
C LEU A 411 -22.35 12.20 -15.91
N ILE A 412 -22.12 13.08 -14.92
CA ILE A 412 -20.78 13.56 -14.56
C ILE A 412 -20.02 12.49 -13.75
N PRO A 413 -18.81 12.06 -14.18
CA PRO A 413 -18.04 11.07 -13.44
C PRO A 413 -17.69 11.57 -12.03
N VAL A 414 -17.59 10.64 -11.08
CA VAL A 414 -17.29 10.85 -9.65
C VAL A 414 -18.38 11.59 -8.87
N ILE A 415 -18.99 12.66 -9.39
CA ILE A 415 -20.12 13.34 -8.72
C ILE A 415 -21.38 12.46 -8.77
N GLN A 416 -21.69 11.92 -9.95
CA GLN A 416 -22.99 11.31 -10.24
C GLN A 416 -22.90 9.85 -10.69
N GLU A 417 -21.77 9.42 -11.27
CA GLU A 417 -21.62 8.06 -11.81
C GLU A 417 -20.19 7.53 -11.68
N PHE A 418 -20.08 6.21 -11.50
CA PHE A 418 -18.81 5.46 -11.43
C PHE A 418 -18.71 4.37 -12.50
N PHE A 419 -19.63 4.32 -13.47
CA PHE A 419 -19.54 3.39 -14.59
C PHE A 419 -18.33 3.70 -15.47
N SER A 420 -18.11 4.96 -15.84
CA SER A 420 -16.91 5.34 -16.58
C SER A 420 -15.65 5.21 -15.73
N VAL A 421 -15.74 5.48 -14.42
CA VAL A 421 -14.63 5.34 -13.48
C VAL A 421 -14.15 3.89 -13.39
N LYS A 422 -15.07 2.94 -13.22
CA LYS A 422 -14.73 1.51 -13.08
C LYS A 422 -14.50 0.78 -14.40
N MET A 423 -15.18 1.16 -15.49
CA MET A 423 -14.91 0.57 -16.80
C MET A 423 -13.47 0.84 -17.30
N ALA A 424 -12.70 1.77 -16.70
CA ALA A 424 -11.30 1.98 -17.06
C ALA A 424 -10.46 0.71 -16.80
N ASP A 425 -10.62 0.11 -15.62
CA ASP A 425 -9.99 -1.15 -15.21
C ASP A 425 -10.34 -2.28 -16.21
N PHE A 426 -11.63 -2.44 -16.53
CA PHE A 426 -12.11 -3.45 -17.49
C PHE A 426 -11.54 -3.28 -18.91
N TRP A 427 -11.44 -2.05 -19.43
CA TRP A 427 -10.87 -1.83 -20.77
C TRP A 427 -9.35 -2.06 -20.78
N ALA A 428 -8.65 -1.84 -19.66
CA ALA A 428 -7.23 -2.16 -19.51
C ALA A 428 -7.02 -3.68 -19.46
N ASP A 429 -7.80 -4.41 -18.66
CA ASP A 429 -7.79 -5.89 -18.66
C ASP A 429 -8.04 -6.46 -20.06
N LEU A 430 -8.95 -5.87 -20.84
CA LEU A 430 -9.28 -6.34 -22.19
C LEU A 430 -8.17 -6.03 -23.20
N ALA A 431 -7.50 -4.89 -23.05
CA ALA A 431 -6.35 -4.50 -23.86
C ALA A 431 -5.14 -5.41 -23.57
N ASP A 432 -4.80 -5.60 -22.31
CA ASP A 432 -3.72 -6.50 -21.88
C ASP A 432 -4.03 -7.95 -22.25
N SER A 433 -5.29 -8.38 -22.13
CA SER A 433 -5.73 -9.70 -22.64
C SER A 433 -5.49 -9.87 -24.13
N PHE A 434 -5.71 -8.82 -24.95
CA PHE A 434 -5.47 -8.84 -26.39
C PHE A 434 -3.97 -8.84 -26.72
N ILE A 435 -3.17 -8.02 -26.04
CA ILE A 435 -1.70 -7.94 -26.20
C ILE A 435 -1.04 -9.30 -25.89
N ASN A 436 -1.59 -10.05 -24.93
CA ASN A 436 -1.09 -11.37 -24.55
C ASN A 436 -1.62 -12.55 -25.42
N LEU A 437 -2.43 -12.30 -26.45
CA LEU A 437 -2.86 -13.37 -27.37
C LEU A 437 -1.71 -13.87 -28.25
N ALA A 438 -1.60 -15.20 -28.40
CA ALA A 438 -0.62 -15.81 -29.29
C ALA A 438 -0.90 -15.45 -30.77
N PRO A 439 0.04 -14.86 -31.54
CA PRO A 439 -0.18 -14.35 -32.90
C PRO A 439 -0.82 -15.34 -33.88
N GLU A 440 -0.55 -16.63 -33.72
CA GLU A 440 -1.09 -17.74 -34.51
C GLU A 440 -2.59 -18.04 -34.26
N THR A 441 -3.17 -17.49 -33.20
CA THR A 441 -4.60 -17.69 -32.84
C THR A 441 -5.52 -16.58 -33.35
N LEU A 442 -4.98 -15.40 -33.69
CA LEU A 442 -5.75 -14.21 -34.05
C LEU A 442 -6.54 -14.39 -35.35
N SER A 443 -7.75 -13.83 -35.38
CA SER A 443 -8.56 -13.76 -36.59
C SER A 443 -8.01 -12.74 -37.59
N PRO A 444 -8.26 -12.90 -38.91
CA PRO A 444 -7.74 -11.98 -39.93
C PRO A 444 -8.13 -10.52 -39.75
N ASN A 445 -9.22 -10.26 -39.02
CA ASN A 445 -9.74 -8.91 -38.75
C ASN A 445 -9.44 -8.42 -37.32
N ALA A 446 -8.74 -9.22 -36.49
CA ALA A 446 -8.60 -8.98 -35.05
C ALA A 446 -8.04 -7.58 -34.74
N SER A 447 -6.96 -7.17 -35.42
CA SER A 447 -6.35 -5.85 -35.23
C SER A 447 -7.28 -4.70 -35.62
N GLN A 448 -8.07 -4.83 -36.70
CA GLN A 448 -9.04 -3.80 -37.09
C GLN A 448 -10.17 -3.69 -36.06
N ILE A 449 -10.71 -4.82 -35.61
CA ILE A 449 -11.76 -4.86 -34.57
C ILE A 449 -11.23 -4.25 -33.27
N ALA A 450 -9.97 -4.53 -32.89
CA ALA A 450 -9.34 -3.93 -31.73
C ALA A 450 -9.21 -2.40 -31.88
N ILE A 451 -8.71 -1.92 -33.03
CA ILE A 451 -8.62 -0.47 -33.33
C ILE A 451 -10.00 0.19 -33.26
N ASP A 452 -11.01 -0.37 -33.93
CA ASP A 452 -12.37 0.17 -33.97
C ASP A 452 -12.99 0.29 -32.57
N ILE A 453 -12.75 -0.67 -31.68
CA ILE A 453 -13.28 -0.69 -30.30
C ILE A 453 -12.50 0.27 -29.40
N PHE A 454 -11.17 0.14 -29.34
CA PHE A 454 -10.35 0.90 -28.40
C PHE A 454 -10.24 2.38 -28.78
N GLN A 455 -10.30 2.73 -30.07
CA GLN A 455 -10.39 4.13 -30.48
C GLN A 455 -11.74 4.76 -30.04
N GLN A 456 -12.84 3.99 -30.01
CA GLN A 456 -14.10 4.47 -29.42
C GLN A 456 -13.99 4.66 -27.91
N ALA A 457 -13.31 3.76 -27.18
CA ALA A 457 -13.07 3.93 -25.74
C ALA A 457 -12.27 5.22 -25.44
N VAL A 458 -11.19 5.49 -26.17
CA VAL A 458 -10.41 6.75 -26.04
C VAL A 458 -11.28 7.99 -26.29
N ASN A 459 -12.12 7.94 -27.33
CA ASN A 459 -13.05 9.04 -27.65
C ASN A 459 -14.11 9.29 -26.57
N ILE A 460 -14.50 8.27 -25.80
CA ILE A 460 -15.40 8.39 -24.64
C ILE A 460 -14.65 8.95 -23.43
N TYR A 461 -13.40 8.54 -23.21
CA TYR A 461 -12.63 8.95 -22.03
C TYR A 461 -12.09 10.38 -22.09
N LEU A 462 -11.67 10.87 -23.26
CA LEU A 462 -11.19 12.26 -23.47
C LEU A 462 -12.07 13.35 -22.83
N PRO A 463 -13.41 13.37 -23.00
CA PRO A 463 -14.30 14.30 -22.31
C PRO A 463 -14.60 13.93 -20.84
N LYS A 464 -14.48 12.66 -20.44
CA LYS A 464 -14.68 12.24 -19.04
C LYS A 464 -13.54 12.72 -18.13
N VAL A 465 -12.28 12.60 -18.55
CA VAL A 465 -11.09 13.06 -17.79
C VAL A 465 -10.81 14.56 -17.88
N SER A 466 -11.70 15.34 -18.48
CA SER A 466 -11.51 16.77 -18.67
C SER A 466 -11.65 17.55 -17.36
N LEU A 467 -10.77 18.56 -17.15
CA LEU A 467 -10.84 19.45 -15.99
C LEU A 467 -12.17 20.24 -15.90
N LEU A 468 -13.00 20.28 -16.95
CA LEU A 468 -14.38 20.76 -16.87
C LEU A 468 -15.24 19.95 -15.87
N ASN A 469 -14.96 18.65 -15.67
CA ASN A 469 -15.63 17.85 -14.65
C ASN A 469 -15.03 18.11 -13.27
N LYS A 470 -13.70 18.30 -13.17
CA LYS A 470 -13.03 18.75 -11.94
C LYS A 470 -13.52 20.13 -11.48
N GLN A 471 -13.90 21.02 -12.40
CA GLN A 471 -14.55 22.29 -12.07
C GLN A 471 -15.86 22.06 -11.31
N LYS A 472 -16.76 21.22 -11.84
CA LYS A 472 -18.05 20.91 -11.21
C LYS A 472 -17.86 20.29 -9.82
N ILE A 473 -16.87 19.40 -9.66
CA ILE A 473 -16.51 18.83 -8.35
C ILE A 473 -16.10 19.93 -7.36
N LEU A 474 -15.30 20.90 -7.81
CA LEU A 474 -14.85 22.03 -6.98
C LEU A 474 -15.95 23.04 -6.66
N ASP A 475 -17.06 23.03 -7.42
CA ASP A 475 -18.26 23.82 -7.14
C ASP A 475 -19.15 23.14 -6.06
N GLU A 476 -19.13 21.81 -5.93
CA GLU A 476 -19.76 21.04 -4.82
C GLU A 476 -19.01 21.17 -3.48
N ASN A 477 -17.73 21.58 -3.52
CA ASN A 477 -16.82 21.76 -2.36
C ASN A 477 -16.42 20.48 -1.59
N ASP A 478 -16.65 19.28 -2.12
CA ASP A 478 -16.11 18.04 -1.54
C ASP A 478 -14.68 17.74 -2.03
N ILE A 479 -13.71 17.75 -1.11
CA ILE A 479 -12.29 17.48 -1.41
C ILE A 479 -12.05 15.98 -1.70
N SER A 480 -12.85 15.07 -1.15
CA SER A 480 -12.69 13.62 -1.39
C SER A 480 -12.96 13.26 -2.86
N MET A 481 -13.99 13.85 -3.46
CA MET A 481 -14.29 13.72 -4.89
C MET A 481 -13.19 14.29 -5.79
N VAL A 482 -12.43 15.31 -5.34
CA VAL A 482 -11.27 15.82 -6.10
C VAL A 482 -10.17 14.76 -6.18
N HIS A 483 -9.95 14.00 -5.10
CA HIS A 483 -9.01 12.89 -5.09
C HIS A 483 -9.50 11.70 -5.92
N GLU A 484 -10.77 11.26 -5.76
CA GLU A 484 -11.33 10.18 -6.59
C GLU A 484 -11.31 10.52 -8.10
N PHE A 485 -11.43 11.80 -8.46
CA PHE A 485 -11.28 12.24 -9.86
C PHE A 485 -9.84 12.25 -10.35
N ASP A 486 -8.86 12.68 -9.54
CA ASP A 486 -7.45 12.59 -9.93
C ASP A 486 -6.98 11.13 -10.05
N ASP A 487 -7.46 10.22 -9.20
CA ASP A 487 -7.23 8.78 -9.33
C ASP A 487 -7.87 8.22 -10.62
N PHE A 488 -9.09 8.64 -10.96
CA PHE A 488 -9.72 8.32 -12.25
C PHE A 488 -8.93 8.84 -13.46
N ARG A 489 -8.35 10.05 -13.39
CA ARG A 489 -7.46 10.56 -14.46
C ARG A 489 -6.24 9.65 -14.63
N ASN A 490 -5.67 9.14 -13.54
CA ASN A 490 -4.51 8.24 -13.56
C ASN A 490 -4.86 6.87 -14.16
N ALA A 491 -5.98 6.26 -13.77
CA ALA A 491 -6.43 4.99 -14.35
C ALA A 491 -6.65 5.08 -15.87
N VAL A 492 -7.11 6.22 -16.39
CA VAL A 492 -7.24 6.47 -17.82
C VAL A 492 -5.89 6.75 -18.51
N VAL A 493 -4.88 7.24 -17.79
CA VAL A 493 -3.49 7.31 -18.29
C VAL A 493 -2.92 5.91 -18.45
N ASP A 494 -3.05 5.05 -17.45
CA ASP A 494 -2.54 3.66 -17.48
C ASP A 494 -3.24 2.86 -18.60
N LEU A 495 -4.56 3.01 -18.72
CA LEU A 495 -5.33 2.51 -19.87
C LEU A 495 -4.77 3.05 -21.20
N SER A 496 -4.51 4.36 -21.30
CA SER A 496 -3.99 4.95 -22.55
C SER A 496 -2.59 4.42 -22.92
N GLN A 497 -1.75 4.11 -21.94
CA GLN A 497 -0.45 3.48 -22.15
C GLN A 497 -0.58 2.02 -22.61
N SER A 498 -1.49 1.22 -22.03
CA SER A 498 -1.81 -0.13 -22.54
C SER A 498 -2.34 -0.04 -23.99
N LEU A 499 -3.34 0.82 -24.24
CA LEU A 499 -3.93 1.02 -25.57
C LEU A 499 -2.95 1.51 -26.63
N TRP A 500 -1.87 2.20 -26.26
CA TRP A 500 -0.83 2.58 -27.22
C TRP A 500 -0.13 1.38 -27.85
N ASN A 501 -0.03 0.24 -27.16
CA ASN A 501 0.51 -0.99 -27.75
C ASN A 501 -0.40 -1.60 -28.84
N ILE A 502 -1.66 -1.16 -28.92
CA ILE A 502 -2.68 -1.68 -29.86
C ILE A 502 -2.98 -0.64 -30.96
N LEU A 503 -3.27 0.60 -30.57
CA LEU A 503 -3.59 1.73 -31.46
C LEU A 503 -2.34 2.36 -32.08
N GLY A 504 -1.19 2.17 -31.44
CA GLY A 504 0.10 2.69 -31.86
C GLY A 504 0.14 4.21 -32.00
N ASN A 505 1.14 4.65 -32.74
CA ASN A 505 1.30 6.05 -33.08
C ASN A 505 0.23 6.55 -34.07
N GLU A 506 -0.38 5.68 -34.87
CA GLU A 506 -1.32 6.09 -35.92
C GLU A 506 -2.70 6.47 -35.38
N HIS A 507 -3.31 5.63 -34.54
CA HIS A 507 -4.68 5.82 -34.08
C HIS A 507 -4.81 6.50 -32.71
N LEU A 508 -3.69 6.69 -31.99
CA LEU A 508 -3.64 7.38 -30.69
C LEU A 508 -2.71 8.60 -30.69
N ALA A 509 -1.38 8.41 -30.72
CA ALA A 509 -0.44 9.53 -30.49
C ALA A 509 -0.53 10.63 -31.57
N ASN A 510 -0.66 10.27 -32.85
CA ASN A 510 -0.93 11.23 -33.92
C ASN A 510 -2.25 11.99 -33.69
N VAL A 511 -3.31 11.29 -33.28
CA VAL A 511 -4.65 11.90 -33.10
C VAL A 511 -4.64 12.95 -31.99
N LEU A 512 -3.93 12.69 -30.88
CA LEU A 512 -3.73 13.67 -29.81
C LEU A 512 -2.86 14.86 -30.27
N MET A 513 -1.73 14.60 -30.95
CA MET A 513 -0.88 15.66 -31.51
C MET A 513 -1.60 16.54 -32.54
N ASP A 514 -2.48 15.94 -33.34
CA ASP A 514 -3.28 16.61 -34.37
C ASP A 514 -4.41 17.44 -33.74
N GLY A 515 -5.09 16.89 -32.74
CA GLY A 515 -6.11 17.62 -31.97
C GLY A 515 -5.54 18.88 -31.28
N ILE A 516 -4.33 18.78 -30.73
CA ILE A 516 -3.62 19.93 -30.14
C ILE A 516 -3.10 20.90 -31.20
N GLY A 517 -2.56 20.40 -32.33
CA GLY A 517 -1.68 21.17 -33.21
C GLY A 517 -2.22 21.59 -34.58
N ASN A 518 -3.41 21.14 -35.00
CA ASN A 518 -3.98 21.47 -36.31
C ASN A 518 -4.45 22.92 -36.46
N ASN A 519 -4.98 23.53 -35.40
CA ASN A 519 -5.64 24.84 -35.44
C ASN A 519 -4.94 25.86 -34.54
N ASP A 520 -4.93 27.12 -34.95
CA ASP A 520 -4.43 28.23 -34.11
C ASP A 520 -5.51 28.67 -33.13
N VAL A 521 -5.30 28.45 -31.83
CA VAL A 521 -6.28 28.82 -30.79
C VAL A 521 -5.99 30.18 -30.13
N SER A 522 -4.97 30.92 -30.58
CA SER A 522 -4.59 32.22 -29.99
C SER A 522 -5.65 33.34 -30.10
N GLY A 523 -6.71 33.13 -30.89
CA GLY A 523 -7.86 34.02 -30.97
C GLY A 523 -9.15 33.51 -30.28
N THR A 524 -9.09 32.41 -29.51
CA THR A 524 -10.30 31.87 -28.85
C THR A 524 -10.59 32.52 -27.50
N ASN A 525 -11.85 32.87 -27.30
CA ASN A 525 -12.43 33.26 -26.00
C ASN A 525 -13.16 32.08 -25.31
N ASP A 526 -13.15 30.89 -25.91
CA ASP A 526 -13.83 29.70 -25.36
C ASP A 526 -12.88 28.83 -24.53
N LEU A 527 -13.15 28.73 -23.23
CA LEU A 527 -12.38 27.93 -22.29
C LEU A 527 -12.51 26.41 -22.55
N ASN A 528 -13.59 25.95 -23.20
CA ASN A 528 -13.78 24.54 -23.54
C ASN A 528 -12.70 24.02 -24.50
N VAL A 529 -12.16 24.88 -25.36
CA VAL A 529 -11.05 24.54 -26.26
C VAL A 529 -9.78 24.23 -25.44
N PHE A 530 -9.48 25.03 -24.41
CA PHE A 530 -8.37 24.76 -23.50
C PHE A 530 -8.60 23.48 -22.69
N TYR A 531 -9.82 23.22 -22.21
CA TYR A 531 -10.16 21.97 -21.53
C TYR A 531 -9.99 20.72 -22.41
N GLN A 532 -10.14 20.83 -23.73
CA GLN A 532 -9.86 19.74 -24.68
C GLN A 532 -8.36 19.57 -24.93
N ILE A 533 -7.63 20.67 -25.14
CA ILE A 533 -6.16 20.64 -25.31
C ILE A 533 -5.47 20.09 -24.06
N GLU A 534 -5.98 20.40 -22.86
CA GLU A 534 -5.43 19.86 -21.60
C GLU A 534 -5.70 18.36 -21.46
N SER A 535 -6.93 17.86 -21.73
CA SER A 535 -7.21 16.41 -21.78
C SER A 535 -6.25 15.69 -22.73
N MET A 536 -6.06 16.24 -23.95
CA MET A 536 -5.19 15.63 -24.95
C MET A 536 -3.71 15.69 -24.55
N GLY A 537 -3.25 16.82 -24.01
CA GLY A 537 -1.87 17.02 -23.58
C GLY A 537 -1.49 16.21 -22.34
N PHE A 538 -2.44 16.00 -21.44
CA PHE A 538 -2.30 15.16 -20.25
C PHE A 538 -2.03 13.68 -20.65
N LEU A 539 -2.90 13.11 -21.49
CA LEU A 539 -2.71 11.74 -21.99
C LEU A 539 -1.46 11.63 -22.89
N LEU A 540 -1.24 12.59 -23.79
CA LEU A 540 -0.09 12.58 -24.70
C LEU A 540 1.24 12.66 -23.94
N ASN A 541 1.33 13.43 -22.85
CA ASN A 541 2.54 13.48 -22.04
C ASN A 541 2.91 12.09 -21.50
N ALA A 542 1.95 11.32 -21.00
CA ALA A 542 2.18 9.98 -20.47
C ALA A 542 2.62 8.98 -21.56
N LEU A 543 2.23 9.18 -22.82
CA LEU A 543 2.72 8.38 -23.94
C LEU A 543 4.15 8.76 -24.36
N LEU A 544 4.50 10.05 -24.27
CA LEU A 544 5.80 10.57 -24.74
C LEU A 544 6.92 10.52 -23.69
N THR A 545 6.62 10.35 -22.40
CA THR A 545 7.61 10.49 -21.31
C THR A 545 8.78 9.50 -21.43
N ASP A 546 8.52 8.25 -21.83
CA ASP A 546 9.54 7.20 -21.98
C ASP A 546 10.12 7.09 -23.41
N MET A 547 9.82 8.05 -24.30
CA MET A 547 10.31 8.06 -25.68
C MET A 547 11.51 9.00 -25.87
N SER A 548 12.58 8.51 -26.53
CA SER A 548 13.71 9.34 -27.01
C SER A 548 13.30 10.21 -28.21
N LEU A 549 12.54 11.28 -27.94
CA LEU A 549 11.88 12.13 -28.94
C LEU A 549 12.81 12.65 -30.04
N GLY A 550 13.98 13.16 -29.65
CA GLY A 550 14.97 13.76 -30.55
C GLY A 550 15.63 12.76 -31.49
N GLN A 551 15.58 11.46 -31.14
CA GLN A 551 16.08 10.35 -31.95
C GLN A 551 15.00 9.75 -32.87
N SER A 552 13.72 10.16 -32.74
CA SER A 552 12.58 9.55 -33.44
C SER A 552 12.18 10.34 -34.70
N PRO A 553 12.49 9.87 -35.93
CA PRO A 553 12.22 10.64 -37.15
C PRO A 553 10.72 10.77 -37.46
N TRP A 554 9.91 9.82 -36.97
CA TRP A 554 8.44 9.91 -37.04
C TRP A 554 7.92 11.11 -36.23
N LEU A 555 8.39 11.27 -34.98
CA LEU A 555 7.88 12.30 -34.08
C LEU A 555 8.27 13.69 -34.56
N VAL A 556 9.56 13.91 -34.87
CA VAL A 556 10.04 15.17 -35.49
C VAL A 556 9.25 15.44 -36.78
N GLY A 557 9.07 14.42 -37.62
CA GLY A 557 8.26 14.50 -38.85
C GLY A 557 6.74 14.70 -38.64
N ARG A 558 6.23 14.61 -37.41
CA ARG A 558 4.84 14.91 -37.03
C ARG A 558 4.72 16.29 -36.40
N LEU A 559 5.57 16.62 -35.43
CA LEU A 559 5.61 17.92 -34.77
C LEU A 559 5.85 19.05 -35.79
N ASN A 560 6.79 18.88 -36.71
CA ASN A 560 7.10 19.87 -37.75
C ASN A 560 5.97 20.06 -38.80
N LYS A 561 4.96 19.18 -38.83
CA LYS A 561 3.71 19.39 -39.62
C LYS A 561 2.69 20.20 -38.82
N ASN A 562 2.58 19.91 -37.52
CA ASN A 562 1.59 20.49 -36.62
C ASN A 562 2.06 21.84 -36.06
N ARG A 563 2.16 22.84 -36.94
CA ARG A 563 2.77 24.17 -36.69
C ARG A 563 2.23 24.95 -35.49
N PHE A 564 1.05 24.61 -34.96
CA PHE A 564 0.48 25.26 -33.79
C PHE A 564 0.68 24.46 -32.49
N PHE A 565 1.26 23.26 -32.54
CA PHE A 565 1.38 22.36 -31.39
C PHE A 565 2.11 23.02 -30.19
N VAL A 566 3.37 23.43 -30.37
CA VAL A 566 4.16 24.07 -29.29
C VAL A 566 3.54 25.43 -28.91
N LYS A 567 3.07 26.20 -29.89
CA LYS A 567 2.37 27.48 -29.68
C LYS A 567 1.14 27.32 -28.77
N ASN A 568 0.33 26.29 -28.99
CA ASN A 568 -0.90 26.04 -28.24
C ASN A 568 -0.61 25.53 -26.82
N ILE A 569 0.47 24.78 -26.62
CA ILE A 569 0.96 24.39 -25.28
C ILE A 569 1.46 25.61 -24.49
N ILE A 570 2.22 26.51 -25.14
CA ILE A 570 2.64 27.80 -24.56
C ILE A 570 1.41 28.68 -24.26
N LEU A 571 0.39 28.68 -25.13
CA LEU A 571 -0.85 29.41 -24.88
C LEU A 571 -1.62 28.84 -23.68
N GLN A 572 -1.73 27.51 -23.54
CA GLN A 572 -2.36 26.87 -22.39
C GLN A 572 -1.65 27.25 -21.08
N PHE A 573 -0.30 27.22 -21.07
CA PHE A 573 0.51 27.68 -19.94
C PHE A 573 0.18 29.14 -19.59
N ASN A 574 0.24 30.05 -20.57
CA ASN A 574 -0.06 31.47 -20.38
C ASN A 574 -1.52 31.73 -19.97
N THR A 575 -2.47 30.89 -20.39
CA THR A 575 -3.87 30.94 -19.93
C THR A 575 -3.99 30.55 -18.47
N GLY A 576 -3.32 29.48 -18.02
CA GLY A 576 -3.31 29.07 -16.60
C GLY A 576 -2.63 30.10 -15.69
N VAL A 577 -1.54 30.71 -16.16
CA VAL A 577 -0.76 31.71 -15.39
C VAL A 577 -1.43 33.09 -15.36
N PHE A 578 -1.73 33.68 -16.52
CA PHE A 578 -2.10 35.09 -16.62
C PHE A 578 -3.60 35.31 -16.87
N ASN A 579 -4.19 34.56 -17.81
CA ASN A 579 -5.47 34.96 -18.42
C ASN A 579 -6.71 34.29 -17.83
N PHE A 580 -6.57 33.30 -16.93
CA PHE A 580 -7.67 32.43 -16.50
C PHE A 580 -8.93 33.18 -16.00
N HIS A 581 -8.76 34.27 -15.25
CA HIS A 581 -9.88 35.09 -14.77
C HIS A 581 -10.64 35.82 -15.88
N THR A 582 -9.95 36.18 -16.98
CA THR A 582 -10.54 36.84 -18.15
C THR A 582 -11.56 35.95 -18.87
N TYR A 583 -11.41 34.61 -18.77
CA TYR A 583 -12.32 33.64 -19.38
C TYR A 583 -13.57 33.35 -18.54
N LEU A 584 -13.51 33.50 -17.20
CA LEU A 584 -14.59 33.06 -16.31
C LEU A 584 -15.63 34.14 -15.96
N ASN A 585 -15.34 35.44 -16.17
CA ASN A 585 -16.24 36.56 -15.88
C ASN A 585 -16.80 36.61 -14.43
N CYS A 586 -16.13 35.97 -13.47
CA CYS A 586 -16.53 35.93 -12.06
C CYS A 586 -15.37 36.34 -11.12
N ASP A 587 -15.73 36.79 -9.91
CA ASP A 587 -14.74 37.08 -8.87
C ASP A 587 -13.98 35.82 -8.46
N ALA A 588 -12.69 35.99 -8.14
CA ALA A 588 -11.72 34.91 -8.01
C ALA A 588 -11.96 33.96 -6.82
N HIS A 589 -12.84 32.97 -6.98
CA HIS A 589 -13.02 31.92 -5.97
C HIS A 589 -11.74 31.06 -5.83
N PRO A 590 -11.21 30.86 -4.61
CA PRO A 590 -9.90 30.23 -4.42
C PRO A 590 -9.83 28.77 -4.90
N ASN A 591 -10.95 28.03 -4.92
CA ASN A 591 -10.99 26.65 -5.41
C ASN A 591 -10.44 26.52 -6.84
N TYR A 592 -10.67 27.52 -7.71
CA TYR A 592 -10.22 27.50 -9.09
C TYR A 592 -8.70 27.65 -9.27
N ASN A 593 -7.94 27.97 -8.20
CA ASN A 593 -6.48 27.90 -8.23
C ASN A 593 -5.96 26.46 -8.45
N LEU A 594 -6.74 25.42 -8.10
CA LEU A 594 -6.38 24.03 -8.41
C LEU A 594 -6.40 23.76 -9.92
N ILE A 595 -7.45 24.21 -10.62
CA ILE A 595 -7.60 24.06 -12.08
C ILE A 595 -6.47 24.78 -12.82
N LYS A 596 -6.09 25.99 -12.38
CA LYS A 596 -4.91 26.70 -12.90
C LYS A 596 -3.63 25.88 -12.71
N LEU A 597 -3.40 25.32 -11.52
CA LEU A 597 -2.22 24.47 -11.26
C LEU A 597 -2.22 23.20 -12.12
N ASP A 598 -3.37 22.64 -12.46
CA ASP A 598 -3.48 21.49 -13.35
C ASP A 598 -3.20 21.88 -14.81
N PHE A 599 -3.76 22.99 -15.31
CA PHE A 599 -3.41 23.56 -16.63
C PHE A 599 -1.90 23.84 -16.77
N ILE A 600 -1.31 24.44 -15.73
CA ILE A 600 0.13 24.71 -15.65
C ILE A 600 0.88 23.38 -15.62
N ARG A 601 0.56 22.44 -14.72
CA ARG A 601 1.24 21.13 -14.60
C ARG A 601 1.26 20.37 -15.92
N THR A 602 0.12 20.24 -16.59
CA THR A 602 0.01 19.52 -17.87
C THR A 602 0.86 20.18 -18.96
N SER A 603 0.86 21.51 -19.05
CA SER A 603 1.68 22.24 -20.04
C SER A 603 3.18 22.24 -19.69
N THR A 604 3.56 22.44 -18.42
CA THR A 604 4.97 22.38 -17.96
C THR A 604 5.56 20.98 -18.10
N ASN A 605 4.79 19.93 -17.84
CA ASN A 605 5.23 18.55 -18.05
C ASN A 605 5.48 18.30 -19.54
N LEU A 606 4.53 18.63 -20.41
CA LEU A 606 4.68 18.39 -21.85
C LEU A 606 5.82 19.22 -22.46
N MET A 607 6.07 20.46 -21.99
CA MET A 607 7.27 21.24 -22.34
C MET A 607 8.58 20.56 -21.89
N ALA A 608 8.61 19.94 -20.70
CA ALA A 608 9.78 19.23 -20.20
C ALA A 608 10.06 17.96 -21.00
N THR A 609 9.01 17.20 -21.33
CA THR A 609 9.06 16.02 -22.19
C THR A 609 9.59 16.38 -23.59
N LEU A 610 9.10 17.49 -24.18
CA LEU A 610 9.55 18.02 -25.48
C LEU A 610 11.01 18.52 -25.51
N ALA A 611 11.74 18.56 -24.39
CA ALA A 611 13.13 19.03 -24.37
C ALA A 611 14.08 18.20 -25.27
N ASP A 612 13.87 16.89 -25.39
CA ASP A 612 14.67 16.07 -26.31
C ASP A 612 14.33 16.33 -27.79
N TYR A 613 13.09 16.75 -28.09
CA TYR A 613 12.73 17.27 -29.42
C TYR A 613 13.41 18.63 -29.69
N PHE A 614 13.38 19.58 -28.74
CA PHE A 614 14.03 20.89 -28.89
C PHE A 614 15.56 20.81 -29.04
N LYS A 615 16.19 19.70 -28.63
CA LYS A 615 17.59 19.42 -28.91
C LYS A 615 17.85 19.22 -30.42
N SER A 616 16.93 18.56 -31.12
CA SER A 616 17.00 18.26 -32.56
C SER A 616 16.40 19.38 -33.43
N ASP A 617 15.35 20.06 -32.97
CA ASP A 617 14.77 21.23 -33.63
C ASP A 617 14.57 22.40 -32.64
N PRO A 618 15.55 23.33 -32.53
CA PRO A 618 15.53 24.39 -31.52
C PRO A 618 14.64 25.59 -31.91
N THR A 619 13.84 25.51 -32.97
CA THR A 619 13.10 26.66 -33.52
C THR A 619 12.12 27.32 -32.54
N ASP A 620 11.38 26.53 -31.75
CA ASP A 620 10.43 27.04 -30.74
C ASP A 620 11.04 27.15 -29.32
N LEU A 621 12.30 26.74 -29.12
CA LEU A 621 12.94 26.67 -27.80
C LEU A 621 13.02 28.05 -27.11
N SER A 622 13.24 29.13 -27.87
CA SER A 622 13.28 30.49 -27.34
C SER A 622 11.93 30.91 -26.75
N PHE A 623 10.82 30.63 -27.44
CA PHE A 623 9.47 30.98 -26.97
C PHE A 623 9.07 30.17 -25.72
N CYS A 624 9.50 28.91 -25.65
CA CYS A 624 9.32 28.06 -24.47
C CYS A 624 10.06 28.66 -23.24
N ILE A 625 11.34 29.02 -23.40
CA ILE A 625 12.14 29.64 -22.34
C ILE A 625 11.58 31.02 -21.93
N GLU A 626 11.22 31.87 -22.89
CA GLU A 626 10.65 33.20 -22.61
C GLU A 626 9.34 33.11 -21.80
N ALA A 627 8.44 32.19 -22.16
CA ALA A 627 7.19 31.97 -21.41
C ALA A 627 7.46 31.46 -19.98
N LEU A 628 8.36 30.49 -19.81
CA LEU A 628 8.71 29.94 -18.51
C LEU A 628 9.33 31.00 -17.58
N PHE A 629 10.23 31.85 -18.08
CA PHE A 629 10.82 32.92 -17.26
C PHE A 629 9.82 34.05 -16.95
N GLN A 630 8.92 34.41 -17.86
CA GLN A 630 7.81 35.34 -17.57
C GLN A 630 6.86 34.78 -16.49
N GLY A 631 6.57 33.48 -16.53
CA GLY A 631 5.84 32.78 -15.48
C GLY A 631 6.56 32.86 -14.12
N LEU A 632 7.87 32.61 -14.10
CA LEU A 632 8.69 32.69 -12.88
C LEU A 632 8.77 34.10 -12.29
N GLU A 633 8.86 35.14 -13.14
CA GLU A 633 8.79 36.54 -12.71
C GLU A 633 7.41 36.86 -12.09
N SER A 634 6.33 36.29 -12.63
CA SER A 634 4.97 36.52 -12.11
C SER A 634 4.71 35.89 -10.72
N CYS A 635 5.33 34.75 -10.40
CA CYS A 635 5.32 34.20 -9.03
C CYS A 635 6.01 35.12 -8.03
N THR A 636 7.21 35.58 -8.40
CA THR A 636 8.20 36.16 -7.48
C THR A 636 7.97 37.65 -7.23
N SER A 637 7.52 38.39 -8.24
CA SER A 637 7.15 39.82 -8.15
C SER A 637 5.93 40.09 -7.27
N GLN A 638 5.02 39.12 -7.12
CA GLN A 638 3.82 39.26 -6.31
C GLN A 638 4.09 38.99 -4.81
N ASN A 639 4.53 40.02 -4.09
CA ASN A 639 4.67 39.98 -2.63
C ASN A 639 3.29 40.07 -1.94
N ASN A 640 2.48 39.02 -2.10
CA ASN A 640 1.06 38.99 -1.79
C ASN A 640 0.80 38.41 -0.39
N PRO A 641 0.17 39.15 0.55
CA PRO A 641 0.02 38.72 1.95
C PRO A 641 -1.04 37.63 2.17
N ASN A 642 -1.80 37.22 1.13
CA ASN A 642 -2.77 36.13 1.25
C ASN A 642 -2.05 34.76 1.23
N PRO A 643 -2.10 33.95 2.31
CA PRO A 643 -1.37 32.69 2.39
C PRO A 643 -1.83 31.67 1.34
N VAL A 644 -3.11 31.65 0.96
CA VAL A 644 -3.65 30.72 -0.06
C VAL A 644 -3.11 31.07 -1.45
N GLN A 645 -2.98 32.38 -1.75
CA GLN A 645 -2.38 32.82 -3.00
C GLN A 645 -0.87 32.62 -3.01
N LYS A 646 -0.20 32.77 -1.86
CA LYS A 646 1.21 32.41 -1.74
C LYS A 646 1.45 30.92 -1.98
N GLU A 647 0.69 30.03 -1.35
CA GLU A 647 0.83 28.58 -1.55
C GLU A 647 0.62 28.17 -3.02
N TYR A 648 -0.34 28.81 -3.71
CA TYR A 648 -0.51 28.66 -5.16
C TYR A 648 0.71 29.16 -5.94
N ASN A 649 1.22 30.37 -5.64
CA ASN A 649 2.39 30.94 -6.31
C ASN A 649 3.64 30.05 -6.09
N ASP A 650 3.85 29.56 -4.86
CA ASP A 650 4.96 28.66 -4.49
C ASP A 650 4.86 27.31 -5.27
N LYS A 651 3.66 26.73 -5.37
CA LYS A 651 3.41 25.50 -6.16
C LYS A 651 3.66 25.71 -7.66
N MET A 652 3.24 26.86 -8.20
CA MET A 652 3.48 27.25 -9.59
C MET A 652 4.99 27.49 -9.86
N GLU A 653 5.70 28.15 -8.95
CA GLU A 653 7.15 28.39 -9.02
C GLU A 653 7.92 27.06 -9.15
N VAL A 654 7.55 26.08 -8.32
CA VAL A 654 8.13 24.73 -8.31
C VAL A 654 7.87 23.94 -9.60
N LEU A 655 6.70 24.09 -10.24
CA LEU A 655 6.42 23.48 -11.54
C LEU A 655 7.29 24.10 -12.64
N ILE A 656 7.32 25.43 -12.72
CA ILE A 656 8.05 26.18 -13.73
C ILE A 656 9.56 25.89 -13.67
N ILE A 657 10.17 25.98 -12.47
CA ILE A 657 11.62 25.78 -12.36
C ILE A 657 12.05 24.33 -12.63
N LYS A 658 11.19 23.34 -12.35
CA LYS A 658 11.44 21.93 -12.75
C LYS A 658 11.55 21.81 -14.26
N THR A 659 10.61 22.39 -15.01
CA THR A 659 10.66 22.37 -16.47
C THR A 659 11.85 23.14 -17.03
N ILE A 660 12.19 24.32 -16.49
CA ILE A 660 13.43 25.02 -16.86
C ILE A 660 14.66 24.12 -16.60
N THR A 661 14.69 23.36 -15.50
CA THR A 661 15.79 22.43 -15.18
C THR A 661 15.90 21.31 -16.21
N THR A 662 14.80 20.63 -16.56
CA THR A 662 14.80 19.53 -17.54
C THR A 662 15.15 20.02 -18.95
N VAL A 663 14.64 21.19 -19.35
CA VAL A 663 14.99 21.83 -20.63
C VAL A 663 16.47 22.21 -20.66
N CYS A 664 17.05 22.71 -19.56
CA CYS A 664 18.50 22.95 -19.47
C CYS A 664 19.33 21.66 -19.46
N GLU A 665 18.85 20.58 -18.86
CA GLU A 665 19.54 19.29 -18.84
C GLU A 665 19.67 18.68 -20.24
N LYS A 666 18.61 18.73 -21.06
CA LYS A 666 18.59 18.11 -22.41
C LYS A 666 19.07 19.06 -23.51
N CYS A 667 18.78 20.37 -23.42
CA CYS A 667 19.11 21.38 -24.44
C CYS A 667 20.34 22.25 -24.10
N ARG A 668 21.25 21.76 -23.23
CA ARG A 668 22.38 22.55 -22.69
C ARG A 668 23.21 23.30 -23.76
N GLU A 669 23.51 22.62 -24.87
CA GLU A 669 24.29 23.18 -25.99
C GLU A 669 23.54 24.32 -26.68
N GLN A 670 22.27 24.10 -27.01
CA GLN A 670 21.36 25.04 -27.66
C GLN A 670 21.15 26.31 -26.80
N LEU A 671 21.22 26.16 -25.48
CA LEU A 671 21.00 27.24 -24.51
C LEU A 671 22.26 28.03 -24.14
N THR A 672 23.44 27.67 -24.66
CA THR A 672 24.73 28.36 -24.42
C THR A 672 24.64 29.88 -24.55
N GLN A 673 23.92 30.38 -25.57
CA GLN A 673 23.75 31.83 -25.82
C GLN A 673 22.98 32.56 -24.71
N TYR A 674 22.17 31.86 -23.91
CA TYR A 674 21.40 32.43 -22.80
C TYR A 674 22.14 32.40 -21.46
N LEU A 675 23.32 31.77 -21.37
CA LEU A 675 24.07 31.59 -20.11
C LEU A 675 24.22 32.90 -19.31
N MET A 676 24.62 33.99 -19.96
CA MET A 676 24.79 35.29 -19.30
C MET A 676 23.47 35.91 -18.82
N HIS A 677 22.34 35.61 -19.48
CA HIS A 677 21.02 36.01 -19.01
C HIS A 677 20.61 35.22 -17.77
N PHE A 678 20.80 33.90 -17.77
CA PHE A 678 20.53 33.04 -16.62
C PHE A 678 21.39 33.44 -15.40
N VAL A 679 22.68 33.72 -15.58
CA VAL A 679 23.57 34.24 -14.51
C VAL A 679 23.10 35.62 -14.02
N GLY A 680 22.59 36.47 -14.91
CA GLY A 680 21.95 37.74 -14.55
C GLY A 680 20.73 37.54 -13.64
N VAL A 681 19.84 36.60 -13.97
CA VAL A 681 18.66 36.25 -13.15
C VAL A 681 19.10 35.60 -11.83
N LEU A 682 20.06 34.69 -11.82
CA LEU A 682 20.57 34.08 -10.58
C LEU A 682 21.10 35.16 -9.62
N ASN A 683 21.79 36.19 -10.12
CA ASN A 683 22.32 37.29 -9.30
C ASN A 683 21.25 38.27 -8.78
N THR A 684 20.00 38.23 -9.27
CA THR A 684 18.86 38.91 -8.64
C THR A 684 18.14 38.01 -7.66
N LEU A 685 17.87 36.75 -8.02
CA LEU A 685 17.14 35.81 -7.16
C LEU A 685 17.94 35.34 -5.94
N THR A 686 19.27 35.23 -6.04
CA THR A 686 20.16 34.75 -4.94
C THR A 686 20.20 35.70 -3.74
N ARG A 687 19.74 36.94 -3.88
CA ARG A 687 19.75 37.93 -2.79
C ARG A 687 18.81 37.54 -1.64
N PRO A 688 19.12 37.92 -0.38
CA PRO A 688 18.32 37.54 0.79
C PRO A 688 16.96 38.25 0.87
N ASP A 689 16.79 39.38 0.18
CA ASP A 689 15.53 40.14 0.08
C ASP A 689 14.59 39.61 -1.03
N SER A 690 15.00 38.58 -1.76
CA SER A 690 14.24 38.06 -2.91
C SER A 690 13.13 37.07 -2.49
N ASN A 691 11.88 37.38 -2.86
CA ASN A 691 10.69 36.55 -2.65
C ASN A 691 10.65 35.38 -3.65
N VAL A 692 11.50 34.38 -3.39
CA VAL A 692 11.71 33.16 -4.17
C VAL A 692 11.87 32.00 -3.20
N SER A 693 11.43 30.79 -3.54
CA SER A 693 11.69 29.61 -2.70
C SER A 693 13.19 29.23 -2.60
N THR A 694 13.52 28.36 -1.66
CA THR A 694 14.86 27.74 -1.58
C THR A 694 15.08 26.79 -2.75
N PHE A 695 14.09 25.95 -3.05
CA PHE A 695 14.08 25.00 -4.15
C PHE A 695 14.45 25.64 -5.50
N THR A 696 13.84 26.78 -5.84
CA THR A 696 14.09 27.48 -7.11
C THR A 696 15.49 28.04 -7.24
N ARG A 697 16.13 28.51 -6.16
CA ARG A 697 17.54 28.97 -6.22
C ARG A 697 18.50 27.79 -6.43
N GLY A 698 18.25 26.65 -5.77
CA GLY A 698 18.98 25.41 -6.00
C GLY A 698 18.85 24.94 -7.45
N LYS A 699 17.62 24.88 -7.97
CA LYS A 699 17.33 24.42 -9.33
C LYS A 699 17.80 25.38 -10.43
N LEU A 700 17.69 26.70 -10.27
CA LEU A 700 18.26 27.66 -11.23
C LEU A 700 19.81 27.55 -11.29
N THR A 701 20.46 27.35 -10.14
CA THR A 701 21.90 27.08 -10.10
C THR A 701 22.25 25.78 -10.84
N ARG A 702 21.44 24.72 -10.70
CA ARG A 702 21.57 23.46 -11.47
C ARG A 702 21.41 23.67 -12.98
N SER A 703 20.40 24.44 -13.39
CA SER A 703 20.15 24.80 -14.80
C SER A 703 21.35 25.51 -15.43
N ILE A 704 21.95 26.46 -14.71
CA ILE A 704 23.18 27.14 -15.13
C ILE A 704 24.35 26.16 -15.20
N GLY A 705 24.50 25.30 -14.19
CA GLY A 705 25.55 24.29 -14.17
C GLY A 705 25.51 23.32 -15.35
N TYR A 706 24.33 22.91 -15.82
CA TYR A 706 24.20 22.08 -17.03
C TYR A 706 24.68 22.81 -18.29
N ILE A 707 24.44 24.12 -18.41
CA ILE A 707 24.92 24.94 -19.54
C ILE A 707 26.44 25.19 -19.43
N VAL A 708 26.98 25.32 -18.22
CA VAL A 708 28.43 25.43 -17.98
C VAL A 708 29.15 24.10 -18.23
N GLU A 709 28.52 22.95 -17.97
CA GLU A 709 29.08 21.62 -18.22
C GLU A 709 29.51 21.42 -19.68
N CYS A 710 28.70 21.86 -20.65
CA CYS A 710 29.02 21.72 -22.07
C CYS A 710 30.00 22.78 -22.63
N MET A 711 30.50 23.72 -21.81
CA MET A 711 31.44 24.80 -22.24
C MET A 711 32.89 24.34 -22.47
N VAL A 712 33.07 23.13 -22.99
CA VAL A 712 34.38 22.46 -23.13
C VAL A 712 35.23 22.95 -24.30
N SER A 713 34.60 23.64 -25.27
CA SER A 713 35.22 24.03 -26.54
C SER A 713 36.38 25.01 -26.38
N GLN A 714 36.34 25.91 -25.40
CA GLN A 714 37.39 26.91 -25.17
C GLN A 714 38.48 26.39 -24.22
N GLY A 715 38.13 25.56 -23.23
CA GLY A 715 39.06 24.87 -22.34
C GLY A 715 38.62 24.90 -20.89
N PRO A 716 39.30 24.16 -20.00
CA PRO A 716 38.93 24.11 -18.58
C PRO A 716 39.09 25.49 -17.91
N GLU A 717 40.03 26.33 -18.36
CA GLU A 717 40.20 27.72 -17.89
C GLU A 717 38.93 28.56 -18.03
N GLU A 718 38.24 28.48 -19.18
CA GLU A 718 37.06 29.30 -19.45
C GLU A 718 35.83 28.73 -18.72
N GLN A 719 35.65 27.41 -18.70
CA GLN A 719 34.61 26.77 -17.89
C GLN A 719 34.76 27.12 -16.40
N ALA A 720 35.99 27.05 -15.88
CA ALA A 720 36.28 27.31 -14.47
C ALA A 720 36.01 28.76 -14.05
N LYS A 721 36.05 29.74 -14.96
CA LYS A 721 35.63 31.13 -14.66
C LYS A 721 34.17 31.21 -14.22
N TYR A 722 33.26 30.59 -14.98
CA TYR A 722 31.83 30.60 -14.64
C TYR A 722 31.56 29.90 -13.30
N ILE A 723 32.22 28.75 -13.07
CA ILE A 723 32.14 28.02 -11.78
C ILE A 723 32.61 28.93 -10.64
N VAL A 724 33.79 29.56 -10.78
CA VAL A 724 34.38 30.40 -9.73
C VAL A 724 33.61 31.71 -9.52
N GLU A 725 32.98 32.29 -10.55
CA GLU A 725 32.10 33.45 -10.40
C GLU A 725 30.89 33.11 -9.50
N ILE A 726 30.22 31.99 -9.77
CA ILE A 726 29.08 31.51 -8.99
C ILE A 726 29.51 31.18 -7.55
N LEU A 727 30.61 30.44 -7.37
CA LEU A 727 31.13 30.08 -6.04
C LEU A 727 31.55 31.32 -5.23
N ASN A 728 32.23 32.30 -5.84
CA ASN A 728 32.59 33.55 -5.17
C ASN A 728 31.34 34.37 -4.80
N SER A 729 30.32 34.41 -5.65
CA SER A 729 29.04 35.09 -5.38
C SER A 729 28.38 34.48 -4.14
N ILE A 730 28.24 33.15 -4.10
CA ILE A 730 27.67 32.41 -2.98
C ILE A 730 28.49 32.57 -1.70
N GLU A 731 29.82 32.44 -1.76
CA GLU A 731 30.70 32.65 -0.60
C GLU A 731 30.53 34.06 -0.03
N ASN A 732 30.45 35.10 -0.88
CA ASN A 732 30.27 36.48 -0.41
C ASN A 732 28.96 36.66 0.38
N PHE A 733 27.85 36.08 -0.07
CA PHE A 733 26.58 36.15 0.65
C PHE A 733 26.61 35.36 1.96
N ILE A 734 27.20 34.16 1.99
CA ILE A 734 27.38 33.40 3.24
C ILE A 734 28.24 34.20 4.23
N ASN A 735 29.38 34.74 3.79
CA ASN A 735 30.29 35.51 4.65
C ASN A 735 29.65 36.79 5.19
N GLN A 736 28.82 37.47 4.41
CA GLN A 736 28.02 38.60 4.89
C GLN A 736 27.05 38.17 5.99
N CYS A 737 26.31 37.08 5.78
CA CYS A 737 25.36 36.58 6.79
C CYS A 737 26.07 36.12 8.07
N LEU A 738 27.18 35.37 7.96
CA LEU A 738 27.99 34.92 9.10
C LEU A 738 28.59 36.07 9.92
N SER A 739 28.76 37.26 9.34
CA SER A 739 29.26 38.44 10.06
C SER A 739 28.24 39.08 11.01
N LEU A 740 26.97 38.66 10.96
CA LEU A 740 25.87 39.24 11.75
C LEU A 740 25.83 38.65 13.16
N SER A 741 25.71 39.54 14.17
CA SER A 741 25.82 39.19 15.59
C SER A 741 24.67 38.35 16.17
N GLN A 742 23.56 38.21 15.44
CA GLN A 742 22.42 37.35 15.75
C GLN A 742 22.02 36.60 14.48
N GLN A 743 21.67 35.33 14.63
CA GLN A 743 21.34 34.43 13.51
C GLN A 743 19.92 33.90 13.69
N ASN A 744 18.98 34.54 12.99
CA ASN A 744 17.57 34.22 12.96
C ASN A 744 17.30 32.98 12.07
N LYS A 745 16.10 32.41 12.20
CA LYS A 745 15.67 31.25 11.41
C LYS A 745 15.82 31.47 9.89
N GLU A 746 15.39 32.63 9.39
CA GLU A 746 15.49 33.01 7.98
C GLU A 746 16.96 33.01 7.47
N GLN A 747 17.90 33.45 8.31
CA GLN A 747 19.34 33.48 7.98
C GLN A 747 19.95 32.07 7.98
N LYS A 748 19.46 31.16 8.84
CA LYS A 748 19.79 29.73 8.73
C LYS A 748 19.29 29.15 7.41
N GLU A 749 17.99 29.30 7.12
CA GLU A 749 17.38 28.77 5.91
C GLU A 749 18.06 29.32 4.64
N TYR A 750 18.46 30.60 4.66
CA TYR A 750 19.23 31.23 3.58
C TYR A 750 20.65 30.65 3.41
N ILE A 751 21.45 30.48 4.47
CA ILE A 751 22.79 29.88 4.34
C ILE A 751 22.69 28.39 3.94
N HIS A 752 21.76 27.63 4.50
CA HIS A 752 21.51 26.23 4.11
C HIS A 752 21.17 26.11 2.61
N ASN A 753 20.30 27.01 2.12
CA ASN A 753 19.95 27.13 0.72
C ASN A 753 21.16 27.48 -0.16
N LEU A 754 22.00 28.42 0.26
CA LEU A 754 23.24 28.76 -0.45
C LEU A 754 24.23 27.58 -0.54
N LEU A 755 24.35 26.76 0.51
CA LEU A 755 25.09 25.49 0.45
C LEU A 755 24.42 24.48 -0.50
N SER A 756 23.08 24.44 -0.52
CA SER A 756 22.33 23.60 -1.46
C SER A 756 22.53 24.03 -2.92
N CYS A 757 22.72 25.33 -3.21
CA CYS A 757 23.13 25.80 -4.54
C CYS A 757 24.52 25.26 -4.94
N ILE A 758 25.51 25.22 -4.03
CA ILE A 758 26.82 24.59 -4.29
C ILE A 758 26.66 23.08 -4.53
N SER A 759 25.81 22.42 -3.75
CA SER A 759 25.48 21.00 -3.89
C SER A 759 24.83 20.70 -5.25
N GLU A 760 23.89 21.52 -5.71
CA GLU A 760 23.24 21.36 -7.02
C GLU A 760 24.19 21.68 -8.19
N LEU A 761 24.98 22.77 -8.09
CA LEU A 761 26.02 23.09 -9.07
C LEU A 761 26.98 21.91 -9.28
N GLY A 762 27.44 21.32 -8.17
CA GLY A 762 28.29 20.13 -8.15
C GLY A 762 27.63 18.86 -8.68
N SER A 763 26.30 18.79 -8.75
CA SER A 763 25.58 17.67 -9.37
C SER A 763 25.30 17.88 -10.86
N SER A 764 25.13 19.12 -11.32
CA SER A 764 24.95 19.46 -12.74
C SER A 764 26.23 19.42 -13.59
N LEU A 765 27.40 19.41 -12.94
CA LEU A 765 28.72 19.37 -13.57
C LEU A 765 29.34 17.97 -13.63
N ILE A 766 28.59 16.92 -13.23
CA ILE A 766 28.96 15.51 -13.44
C ILE A 766 28.63 15.17 -14.90
N HIS A 767 29.55 14.50 -15.60
CA HIS A 767 29.35 14.20 -17.02
C HIS A 767 28.37 13.02 -17.21
N PRO A 768 27.30 13.13 -18.02
CA PRO A 768 26.36 12.03 -18.22
C PRO A 768 26.96 10.90 -19.07
N ASP A 769 26.97 9.67 -18.55
CA ASP A 769 27.48 8.45 -19.25
C ASP A 769 26.89 8.26 -20.66
N GLU A 770 25.66 8.73 -20.89
CA GLU A 770 24.91 8.62 -22.15
C GLU A 770 25.33 9.65 -23.22
N ILE A 771 26.02 10.74 -22.85
CA ILE A 771 26.27 11.89 -23.74
C ILE A 771 27.77 11.97 -24.09
N GLN A 772 28.14 11.35 -25.21
CA GLN A 772 29.51 11.41 -25.75
C GLN A 772 29.81 12.79 -26.37
N ASN A 773 30.28 13.73 -25.54
CA ASN A 773 30.79 15.02 -26.00
C ASN A 773 32.19 14.83 -26.63
N GLU A 774 32.26 14.72 -27.96
CA GLU A 774 33.52 14.55 -28.69
C GLU A 774 34.55 15.66 -28.40
N GLY A 775 34.10 16.89 -28.14
CA GLY A 775 34.95 18.03 -27.80
C GLY A 775 35.60 17.89 -26.42
N LEU A 776 34.89 17.31 -25.45
CA LEU A 776 35.46 16.95 -24.14
C LEU A 776 36.45 15.79 -24.30
N ILE A 777 36.09 14.73 -25.03
CA ILE A 777 36.93 13.54 -25.20
C ILE A 777 38.30 13.91 -25.79
N GLN A 778 38.35 14.82 -26.76
CA GLN A 778 39.60 15.33 -27.35
C GLN A 778 40.48 16.14 -26.36
N ARG A 779 39.89 16.74 -25.32
CA ARG A 779 40.56 17.58 -24.31
C ARG A 779 40.63 16.94 -22.92
N LEU A 780 40.15 15.71 -22.74
CA LEU A 780 40.03 15.05 -21.44
C LEU A 780 41.33 15.08 -20.59
N PRO A 781 42.54 14.88 -21.14
CA PRO A 781 43.79 14.98 -20.36
C PRO A 781 44.08 16.40 -19.85
N GLU A 782 43.63 17.43 -20.57
CA GLU A 782 43.75 18.84 -20.19
C GLU A 782 42.82 19.16 -19.03
N PHE A 783 41.55 18.75 -19.12
CA PHE A 783 40.55 18.90 -18.06
C PHE A 783 40.96 18.13 -16.78
N HIS A 784 41.44 16.90 -16.93
CA HIS A 784 41.95 16.11 -15.80
C HIS A 784 43.15 16.79 -15.14
N ASN A 785 44.15 17.22 -15.90
CA ASN A 785 45.32 17.92 -15.35
C ASN A 785 44.94 19.26 -14.70
N TYR A 786 44.02 20.03 -15.30
CA TYR A 786 43.54 21.29 -14.74
C TYR A 786 42.86 21.08 -13.39
N TRP A 787 41.85 20.21 -13.33
CA TRP A 787 41.08 19.99 -12.10
C TRP A 787 41.85 19.24 -11.02
N LEU A 788 42.84 18.41 -11.38
CA LEU A 788 43.79 17.82 -10.42
C LEU A 788 44.62 18.92 -9.72
N ASN A 789 45.14 19.90 -10.47
CA ASN A 789 45.94 21.00 -9.91
C ASN A 789 45.10 22.09 -9.23
N ASP A 790 43.84 22.30 -9.64
CA ASP A 790 42.91 23.33 -9.14
C ASP A 790 43.55 24.73 -8.97
N PRO A 791 44.01 25.37 -10.08
CA PRO A 791 44.75 26.63 -10.02
C PRO A 791 43.91 27.80 -9.50
N LEU A 792 42.56 27.70 -9.51
CA LEU A 792 41.66 28.71 -8.94
C LEU A 792 41.25 28.40 -7.49
N GLN A 793 41.74 27.29 -6.92
CA GLN A 793 41.55 26.86 -5.52
C GLN A 793 40.08 26.69 -5.12
N CYS A 794 39.26 26.11 -6.00
CA CYS A 794 37.88 25.76 -5.72
C CYS A 794 37.73 24.87 -4.47
N ARG A 795 38.51 23.79 -4.36
CA ARG A 795 38.41 22.83 -3.24
C ARG A 795 38.87 23.42 -1.90
N PRO A 796 40.05 24.08 -1.80
CA PRO A 796 40.48 24.69 -0.52
C PRO A 796 39.55 25.80 -0.04
N LYS A 797 39.00 26.63 -0.95
CA LYS A 797 38.00 27.66 -0.58
C LYS A 797 36.72 27.03 -0.04
N LEU A 798 36.18 26.02 -0.72
CA LEU A 798 34.94 25.37 -0.29
C LEU A 798 35.12 24.61 1.03
N LEU A 799 36.23 23.90 1.25
CA LEU A 799 36.56 23.32 2.56
C LEU A 799 36.58 24.38 3.66
N SER A 800 37.29 25.48 3.45
CA SER A 800 37.37 26.62 4.39
C SER A 800 36.00 27.29 4.65
N LEU A 801 35.12 27.32 3.64
CA LEU A 801 33.74 27.80 3.77
C LEU A 801 32.88 26.85 4.63
N LEU A 802 32.91 25.54 4.36
CA LEU A 802 32.18 24.55 5.15
C LEU A 802 32.70 24.50 6.60
N ASP A 803 34.02 24.52 6.80
CA ASP A 803 34.66 24.60 8.11
C ASP A 803 34.16 25.81 8.92
N ARG A 804 34.10 26.98 8.29
CA ARG A 804 33.68 28.25 8.90
C ARG A 804 32.18 28.31 9.20
N VAL A 805 31.34 27.61 8.44
CA VAL A 805 29.92 27.43 8.77
C VAL A 805 29.76 26.46 9.95
N LEU A 806 30.37 25.28 9.90
CA LEU A 806 30.18 24.24 10.91
C LEU A 806 30.89 24.52 12.25
N THR A 807 31.99 25.28 12.26
CA THR A 807 32.60 25.77 13.51
C THR A 807 31.78 26.88 14.17
N HIS A 808 30.86 27.54 13.46
CA HIS A 808 30.02 28.58 14.04
C HIS A 808 28.85 27.95 14.86
N PRO A 809 28.69 28.27 16.16
CA PRO A 809 27.79 27.55 17.08
C PRO A 809 26.31 27.49 16.68
N ALA A 810 25.84 28.39 15.80
CA ALA A 810 24.45 28.36 15.33
C ALA A 810 24.15 27.22 14.34
N TYR A 811 25.15 26.67 13.64
CA TYR A 811 24.96 25.69 12.56
C TYR A 811 25.69 24.36 12.82
N GLY A 812 26.79 24.35 13.57
CA GLY A 812 27.58 23.13 13.83
C GLY A 812 26.87 21.97 14.53
N LYS A 813 25.67 22.19 15.06
CA LYS A 813 24.77 21.17 15.66
C LYS A 813 23.52 20.88 14.84
N ASP A 814 23.28 21.66 13.80
CA ASP A 814 22.08 21.61 12.98
C ASP A 814 22.34 20.60 11.86
N SER A 815 21.72 19.41 11.96
CA SER A 815 22.06 18.25 11.12
C SER A 815 21.89 18.53 9.63
N SER A 816 20.99 19.45 9.24
CA SER A 816 20.81 19.90 7.86
C SER A 816 22.09 20.50 7.24
N PHE A 817 22.86 21.26 8.02
CA PHE A 817 24.12 21.84 7.57
C PHE A 817 25.22 20.79 7.44
N ILE A 818 25.19 19.75 8.29
CA ILE A 818 26.12 18.63 8.22
C ILE A 818 25.78 17.74 7.02
N GLU A 819 24.50 17.44 6.79
CA GLU A 819 24.00 16.75 5.60
C GLU A 819 24.46 17.43 4.31
N VAL A 820 24.14 18.71 4.11
CA VAL A 820 24.50 19.40 2.87
C VAL A 820 26.03 19.51 2.68
N SER A 821 26.80 19.68 3.77
CA SER A 821 28.27 19.66 3.72
C SER A 821 28.81 18.29 3.31
N CYS A 822 28.27 17.21 3.90
CA CYS A 822 28.61 15.83 3.53
C CYS A 822 28.20 15.51 2.09
N LEU A 823 27.07 16.02 1.61
CA LEU A 823 26.63 15.88 0.22
C LEU A 823 27.55 16.62 -0.76
N ILE A 824 28.08 17.79 -0.41
CA ILE A 824 29.06 18.55 -1.22
C ILE A 824 30.39 17.80 -1.31
N LEU A 825 30.91 17.29 -0.19
CA LEU A 825 32.17 16.54 -0.16
C LEU A 825 32.04 15.16 -0.83
N GLY A 826 30.87 14.54 -0.72
CA GLY A 826 30.57 13.22 -1.28
C GLY A 826 30.01 13.22 -2.70
N LYS A 827 30.10 14.32 -3.46
CA LYS A 827 29.56 14.40 -4.83
C LYS A 827 30.23 13.44 -5.80
N THR A 828 31.56 13.40 -5.80
CA THR A 828 32.34 12.62 -6.77
C THR A 828 32.68 11.21 -6.30
N LEU A 829 32.21 10.80 -5.12
CA LEU A 829 32.49 9.48 -4.58
C LEU A 829 31.52 8.46 -5.20
N GLY A 830 32.08 7.48 -5.91
CA GLY A 830 31.37 6.55 -6.79
C GLY A 830 31.62 6.80 -8.28
N LEU A 831 32.22 7.94 -8.65
CA LEU A 831 32.59 8.26 -10.04
C LEU A 831 33.95 7.62 -10.42
N PRO A 832 34.24 7.42 -11.72
CA PRO A 832 35.55 6.94 -12.19
C PRO A 832 36.71 7.84 -11.73
N ASP A 833 37.88 7.27 -11.45
CA ASP A 833 39.04 8.03 -10.98
C ASP A 833 39.59 9.02 -12.02
N ASP A 834 39.35 8.76 -13.31
CA ASP A 834 39.73 9.60 -14.45
C ASP A 834 38.72 10.71 -14.81
N GLU A 835 37.49 10.70 -14.28
CA GLU A 835 36.50 11.77 -14.55
C GLU A 835 36.94 13.12 -13.95
N PRO A 836 37.05 14.20 -14.74
CA PRO A 836 37.53 15.50 -14.26
C PRO A 836 36.41 16.30 -13.60
N HIS A 837 36.51 16.57 -12.29
CA HIS A 837 35.48 17.35 -11.58
C HIS A 837 36.06 18.30 -10.53
N PHE A 838 35.50 19.50 -10.40
CA PHE A 838 36.01 20.53 -9.49
C PHE A 838 35.94 20.11 -8.00
N LEU A 839 34.88 19.40 -7.60
CA LEU A 839 34.69 18.87 -6.23
C LEU A 839 35.39 17.52 -5.95
N LYS A 840 36.40 17.11 -6.73
CA LYS A 840 37.09 15.82 -6.51
C LYS A 840 38.08 15.91 -5.33
N TYR A 841 37.57 15.74 -4.11
CA TYR A 841 38.34 15.78 -2.85
C TYR A 841 39.16 14.50 -2.62
N SER A 842 40.27 14.60 -1.90
CA SER A 842 41.08 13.43 -1.53
C SER A 842 40.51 12.70 -0.30
N MET A 843 40.92 11.44 -0.14
CA MET A 843 40.62 10.64 1.06
C MET A 843 41.03 11.37 2.36
N GLN A 844 42.16 12.10 2.34
CA GLN A 844 42.66 12.84 3.50
C GLN A 844 41.80 14.06 3.82
N ASP A 845 41.34 14.83 2.82
CA ASP A 845 40.48 15.99 3.03
C ASP A 845 39.17 15.59 3.73
N ILE A 846 38.54 14.52 3.23
CA ILE A 846 37.26 14.02 3.74
C ILE A 846 37.42 13.46 5.16
N MET A 847 38.46 12.65 5.44
CA MET A 847 38.72 12.16 6.79
C MET A 847 39.00 13.29 7.77
N ASN A 848 39.80 14.29 7.39
CA ASN A 848 40.11 15.44 8.23
C ASN A 848 38.86 16.29 8.53
N PHE A 849 37.95 16.44 7.57
CA PHE A 849 36.66 17.10 7.76
C PHE A 849 35.78 16.35 8.77
N ILE A 850 35.57 15.04 8.58
CA ILE A 850 34.74 14.22 9.47
C ILE A 850 35.27 14.30 10.92
N LEU A 851 36.57 14.03 11.11
CA LEU A 851 37.22 13.98 12.43
C LEU A 851 37.23 15.33 13.17
N ARG A 852 37.13 16.45 12.43
CA ARG A 852 37.04 17.81 12.98
C ARG A 852 35.65 18.11 13.53
N HIS A 853 34.60 17.86 12.74
CA HIS A 853 33.24 18.33 13.05
C HIS A 853 32.41 17.35 13.88
N ILE A 854 32.73 16.04 13.86
CA ILE A 854 32.05 15.02 14.67
C ILE A 854 32.18 15.24 16.19
N GLN A 855 33.17 16.01 16.64
CA GLN A 855 33.41 16.29 18.06
C GLN A 855 32.53 17.44 18.61
N SER A 856 31.90 18.23 17.75
CA SER A 856 31.13 19.43 18.10
C SER A 856 29.64 19.37 17.74
N CYS A 857 29.24 18.37 16.95
CA CYS A 857 27.87 18.22 16.44
C CYS A 857 26.89 17.59 17.45
N GLU A 858 25.64 17.47 17.04
CA GLU A 858 24.62 16.69 17.76
C GLU A 858 24.58 15.26 17.19
N LEU A 859 25.25 14.33 17.87
CA LEU A 859 25.53 12.98 17.33
C LEU A 859 24.29 12.17 16.96
N THR A 860 23.22 12.26 17.74
CA THR A 860 21.92 11.60 17.50
C THR A 860 21.34 11.92 16.13
N THR A 861 21.42 13.18 15.70
CA THR A 861 20.87 13.64 14.41
C THR A 861 21.92 13.72 13.29
N SER A 862 23.21 13.79 13.63
CA SER A 862 24.28 14.15 12.69
C SER A 862 25.23 13.00 12.32
N LEU A 863 25.34 11.97 13.17
CA LEU A 863 26.25 10.83 12.92
C LEU A 863 25.92 10.07 11.61
N PRO A 864 24.65 9.82 11.22
CA PRO A 864 24.33 9.09 9.99
C PRO A 864 24.92 9.74 8.72
N PHE A 865 24.96 11.07 8.63
CA PHE A 865 25.49 11.78 7.46
C PHE A 865 27.02 11.64 7.33
N PHE A 866 27.75 11.69 8.46
CA PHE A 866 29.18 11.42 8.48
C PHE A 866 29.49 9.95 8.13
N VAL A 867 28.67 9.01 8.62
CA VAL A 867 28.82 7.58 8.30
C VAL A 867 28.53 7.30 6.83
N TYR A 868 27.47 7.89 6.25
CA TYR A 868 27.14 7.75 4.83
C TYR A 868 28.24 8.33 3.91
N LEU A 869 28.83 9.48 4.28
CA LEU A 869 30.01 10.02 3.60
C LEU A 869 31.21 9.07 3.69
N LEU A 870 31.41 8.44 4.86
CA LEU A 870 32.48 7.45 5.04
C LEU A 870 32.23 6.18 4.22
N GLU A 871 31.01 5.65 4.17
CA GLU A 871 30.63 4.51 3.33
C GLU A 871 30.96 4.76 1.85
N LYS A 872 30.66 5.95 1.33
CA LYS A 872 31.06 6.36 -0.02
C LYS A 872 32.58 6.41 -0.19
N LEU A 873 33.31 6.96 0.78
CA LEU A 873 34.78 7.00 0.79
C LEU A 873 35.37 5.57 0.75
N LEU A 874 34.83 4.65 1.55
CA LEU A 874 35.23 3.23 1.55
C LEU A 874 35.04 2.58 0.18
N ILE A 875 33.92 2.86 -0.51
CA ILE A 875 33.60 2.28 -1.82
C ILE A 875 34.58 2.76 -2.90
N GLN A 876 34.96 4.04 -2.89
CA GLN A 876 35.98 4.58 -3.78
C GLN A 876 37.37 3.98 -3.47
N PHE A 877 37.87 4.25 -2.25
CA PHE A 877 39.28 4.02 -1.88
C PHE A 877 39.58 2.62 -1.30
N LYS A 878 38.68 1.64 -1.50
CA LYS A 878 38.77 0.22 -1.06
C LYS A 878 40.09 -0.51 -1.34
N THR A 879 40.89 -0.03 -2.30
CA THR A 879 42.19 -0.58 -2.70
C THR A 879 43.38 0.09 -2.01
N GLN A 880 43.16 1.26 -1.42
CA GLN A 880 44.18 2.06 -0.72
C GLN A 880 44.12 1.85 0.81
N LEU A 881 42.93 1.55 1.33
CA LEU A 881 42.64 1.37 2.76
C LEU A 881 43.19 0.05 3.32
N SER A 882 43.66 0.13 4.57
CA SER A 882 44.10 -1.00 5.41
C SER A 882 43.15 -1.26 6.58
N SER A 883 43.23 -2.45 7.22
CA SER A 883 42.43 -2.74 8.42
C SER A 883 42.78 -1.83 9.60
N GLY A 884 44.02 -1.35 9.70
CA GLY A 884 44.43 -0.38 10.73
C GLY A 884 43.80 1.01 10.58
N GLU A 885 43.49 1.43 9.34
CA GLU A 885 42.74 2.66 9.09
C GLU A 885 41.24 2.47 9.40
N ILE A 886 40.68 1.29 9.12
CA ILE A 886 39.32 0.95 9.55
C ILE A 886 39.21 0.92 11.08
N ASP A 887 40.18 0.33 11.79
CA ASP A 887 40.24 0.36 13.26
C ASP A 887 40.26 1.80 13.79
N PHE A 888 41.15 2.66 13.27
CA PHE A 888 41.23 4.06 13.65
C PHE A 888 39.93 4.84 13.38
N LEU A 889 39.27 4.61 12.24
CA LEU A 889 37.99 5.23 11.91
C LEU A 889 36.87 4.72 12.84
N PHE A 890 36.84 3.43 13.13
CA PHE A 890 35.83 2.79 13.99
C PHE A 890 35.98 3.23 15.45
N ASP A 891 37.22 3.36 15.94
CA ASP A 891 37.56 3.98 17.23
C ASP A 891 36.97 5.40 17.34
N LYS A 892 37.21 6.25 16.32
CA LYS A 892 36.88 7.69 16.35
C LYS A 892 35.43 8.04 16.06
N ILE A 893 34.71 7.19 15.33
CA ILE A 893 33.36 7.49 14.85
C ILE A 893 32.30 6.67 15.59
N PHE A 894 32.64 5.46 16.06
CA PHE A 894 31.69 4.59 16.77
C PHE A 894 32.08 4.34 18.22
N LEU A 895 33.24 3.75 18.51
CA LEU A 895 33.58 3.29 19.87
C LEU A 895 33.69 4.42 20.88
N GLN A 896 34.27 5.57 20.49
CA GLN A 896 34.36 6.76 21.34
C GLN A 896 32.98 7.26 21.83
N PHE A 897 31.90 7.01 21.08
CA PHE A 897 30.54 7.49 21.37
C PHE A 897 29.56 6.38 21.75
N TYR A 898 29.97 5.10 21.66
CA TYR A 898 29.07 3.95 21.71
C TYR A 898 28.23 3.89 22.99
N SER A 899 28.88 3.95 24.16
CA SER A 899 28.21 3.78 25.45
C SER A 899 27.33 4.97 25.88
N GLN A 900 27.54 6.16 25.32
CA GLN A 900 26.81 7.37 25.68
C GLN A 900 25.64 7.67 24.73
N TYR A 901 25.82 7.44 23.43
CA TYR A 901 24.83 7.82 22.40
C TYR A 901 24.29 6.61 21.64
N ILE A 902 25.15 5.72 21.15
CA ILE A 902 24.75 4.68 20.20
C ILE A 902 23.98 3.53 20.88
N GLN A 903 24.46 3.03 22.03
CA GLN A 903 23.99 1.77 22.62
C GLN A 903 22.48 1.71 22.89
N ASN A 904 21.84 2.86 23.16
CA ASN A 904 20.42 2.95 23.51
C ASN A 904 19.59 3.64 22.40
N ASP A 905 20.18 3.89 21.23
CA ASP A 905 19.57 4.57 20.08
C ASP A 905 19.46 3.57 18.91
N PRO A 906 18.24 3.11 18.55
CA PRO A 906 18.04 2.10 17.51
C PRO A 906 18.55 2.50 16.12
N ASP A 907 18.49 3.80 15.79
CA ASP A 907 18.86 4.33 14.47
C ASP A 907 20.38 4.48 14.36
N LEU A 908 21.06 4.89 15.44
CA LEU A 908 22.52 4.86 15.51
C LEU A 908 23.07 3.43 15.57
N LEU A 909 22.40 2.50 16.27
CA LEU A 909 22.74 1.08 16.21
C LEU A 909 22.63 0.53 14.79
N GLN A 910 21.51 0.81 14.10
CA GLN A 910 21.32 0.42 12.72
C GLN A 910 22.39 1.03 11.80
N THR A 911 22.75 2.30 12.02
CA THR A 911 23.84 2.98 11.30
C THR A 911 25.18 2.27 11.46
N MET A 912 25.56 1.88 12.69
CA MET A 912 26.80 1.14 12.97
C MET A 912 26.80 -0.29 12.39
N ILE A 913 25.65 -0.98 12.40
CA ILE A 913 25.48 -2.29 11.78
C ILE A 913 25.58 -2.17 10.25
N ASN A 914 24.90 -1.20 9.64
CA ASN A 914 24.92 -0.97 8.20
C ASN A 914 26.32 -0.63 7.70
N PHE A 915 27.05 0.26 8.39
CA PHE A 915 28.46 0.53 8.08
C PHE A 915 29.30 -0.75 8.04
N SER A 916 29.16 -1.60 9.07
CA SER A 916 29.86 -2.88 9.17
C SER A 916 29.49 -3.85 8.04
N ILE A 917 28.22 -3.84 7.62
CA ILE A 917 27.75 -4.56 6.43
C ILE A 917 28.41 -3.99 5.16
N THR A 918 28.44 -2.67 4.98
CA THR A 918 29.04 -2.01 3.81
C THR A 918 30.54 -2.34 3.66
N VAL A 919 31.30 -2.45 4.76
CA VAL A 919 32.68 -2.97 4.68
C VAL A 919 32.71 -4.43 4.23
N LEU A 920 31.85 -5.30 4.78
CA LEU A 920 31.71 -6.70 4.35
C LEU A 920 31.24 -6.86 2.89
N GLU A 921 30.42 -5.94 2.38
CA GLU A 921 29.95 -5.95 0.99
C GLU A 921 31.03 -5.40 0.03
N THR A 922 31.91 -4.50 0.49
CA THR A 922 32.93 -3.82 -0.31
C THR A 922 34.26 -4.59 -0.34
N SER A 923 34.92 -4.73 0.81
CA SER A 923 36.23 -5.36 0.99
C SER A 923 36.31 -6.04 2.36
N PRO A 924 35.77 -7.26 2.50
CA PRO A 924 35.52 -7.88 3.81
C PRO A 924 36.79 -8.19 4.64
N SER A 925 37.96 -8.34 3.99
CA SER A 925 39.23 -8.55 4.68
C SER A 925 39.61 -7.39 5.61
N LEU A 926 39.15 -6.17 5.31
CA LEU A 926 39.43 -4.98 6.14
C LEU A 926 38.78 -5.08 7.54
N ILE A 927 37.55 -5.61 7.61
CA ILE A 927 36.78 -5.73 8.87
C ILE A 927 36.95 -7.08 9.56
N ILE A 928 37.30 -8.16 8.83
CA ILE A 928 37.60 -9.47 9.44
C ILE A 928 38.97 -9.47 10.14
N ASN A 929 39.93 -8.72 9.61
CA ASN A 929 41.26 -8.56 10.17
C ASN A 929 41.40 -7.26 11.00
N SER A 930 40.26 -6.71 11.45
CA SER A 930 40.14 -5.63 12.43
C SER A 930 40.41 -6.15 13.84
N SER A 931 41.09 -5.36 14.69
CA SER A 931 41.26 -5.69 16.11
C SER A 931 39.94 -5.64 16.90
N HIS A 932 38.92 -4.95 16.38
CA HIS A 932 37.58 -4.84 16.97
C HIS A 932 36.64 -6.00 16.57
N TRP A 933 36.98 -6.81 15.56
CA TRP A 933 36.10 -7.84 15.00
C TRP A 933 35.61 -8.85 16.03
N THR A 934 36.53 -9.54 16.71
CA THR A 934 36.21 -10.58 17.70
C THR A 934 36.01 -10.05 19.12
N SER A 935 36.50 -8.84 19.39
CA SER A 935 36.49 -8.21 20.72
C SER A 935 35.25 -7.33 20.96
N PHE A 936 34.72 -6.67 19.93
CA PHE A 936 33.56 -5.78 20.02
C PHE A 936 32.45 -6.13 19.02
N ILE A 937 32.74 -6.23 17.72
CA ILE A 937 31.73 -6.27 16.65
C ILE A 937 30.88 -7.55 16.77
N LEU A 938 31.50 -8.74 16.71
CA LEU A 938 30.79 -10.01 16.83
C LEU A 938 30.06 -10.15 18.20
N PRO A 939 30.68 -9.88 19.38
CA PRO A 939 29.97 -9.96 20.66
C PRO A 939 28.81 -8.97 20.82
N THR A 940 28.87 -7.78 20.20
CA THR A 940 27.82 -6.76 20.31
C THR A 940 26.64 -7.10 19.39
N PHE A 941 26.90 -7.38 18.11
CA PHE A 941 25.85 -7.76 17.16
C PHE A 941 25.22 -9.13 17.45
N LEU A 942 25.85 -9.96 18.29
CA LEU A 942 25.24 -11.16 18.85
C LEU A 942 24.10 -10.84 19.82
N ARG A 943 24.27 -9.78 20.63
CA ARG A 943 23.31 -9.35 21.68
C ARG A 943 22.14 -8.53 21.16
N LEU A 944 22.23 -8.00 19.94
CA LEU A 944 21.17 -7.24 19.27
C LEU A 944 20.20 -8.12 18.46
N LEU A 945 20.50 -9.41 18.30
CA LEU A 945 19.58 -10.36 17.65
C LEU A 945 18.19 -10.42 18.29
N PRO A 946 18.03 -10.42 19.64
CA PRO A 946 16.73 -10.36 20.31
C PRO A 946 16.23 -8.94 20.60
N SER A 947 16.64 -7.92 19.82
CA SER A 947 16.05 -6.57 19.89
C SER A 947 14.53 -6.59 19.65
N HIS A 948 13.83 -5.58 20.18
CA HIS A 948 12.39 -5.40 19.94
C HIS A 948 12.12 -4.56 18.68
N GLU A 949 13.13 -3.83 18.22
CA GLU A 949 13.07 -2.84 17.15
C GLU A 949 13.26 -3.51 15.79
N LYS A 950 12.19 -3.57 14.99
CA LYS A 950 12.14 -4.26 13.68
C LYS A 950 13.34 -3.96 12.77
N PHE A 951 13.74 -2.69 12.65
CA PHE A 951 14.85 -2.30 11.78
C PHE A 951 16.23 -2.72 12.31
N THR A 952 16.43 -2.69 13.63
CA THR A 952 17.64 -3.23 14.28
C THR A 952 17.72 -4.75 14.10
N VAL A 953 16.61 -5.48 14.25
CA VAL A 953 16.52 -6.92 13.97
C VAL A 953 16.85 -7.23 12.51
N VAL A 954 16.24 -6.51 11.54
CA VAL A 954 16.51 -6.71 10.11
C VAL A 954 17.97 -6.39 9.76
N ALA A 955 18.56 -5.33 10.33
CA ALA A 955 19.96 -4.99 10.11
C ALA A 955 20.90 -6.06 10.67
N VAL A 956 20.66 -6.54 11.89
CA VAL A 956 21.56 -7.51 12.53
C VAL A 956 21.42 -8.92 11.94
N THR A 957 20.22 -9.35 11.52
CA THR A 957 20.08 -10.62 10.78
C THR A 957 20.65 -10.51 9.37
N LYS A 958 20.58 -9.33 8.70
CA LYS A 958 21.33 -9.06 7.46
C LYS A 958 22.84 -9.19 7.69
N PHE A 959 23.38 -8.60 8.76
CA PHE A 959 24.80 -8.74 9.13
C PHE A 959 25.22 -10.21 9.27
N TRP A 960 24.57 -10.98 10.14
CA TRP A 960 24.96 -12.38 10.36
C TRP A 960 24.76 -13.24 9.10
N SER A 961 23.68 -13.02 8.34
CA SER A 961 23.46 -13.71 7.06
C SER A 961 24.52 -13.36 6.03
N LYS A 962 25.03 -12.11 6.02
CA LYS A 962 26.15 -11.70 5.16
C LYS A 962 27.45 -12.37 5.60
N VAL A 963 27.75 -12.39 6.90
CA VAL A 963 28.96 -13.03 7.46
C VAL A 963 28.99 -14.54 7.13
N ILE A 964 27.84 -15.21 7.17
CA ILE A 964 27.74 -16.65 6.86
C ILE A 964 27.85 -16.95 5.34
N ASN A 965 27.36 -16.05 4.47
CA ASN A 965 27.22 -16.31 3.02
C ASN A 965 28.18 -15.53 2.11
N ASN A 966 29.11 -14.74 2.64
CA ASN A 966 29.89 -13.83 1.80
C ASN A 966 30.72 -14.58 0.74
N LYS A 967 30.52 -14.20 -0.53
CA LYS A 967 31.25 -14.75 -1.69
C LYS A 967 32.54 -13.98 -2.00
N LYS A 968 32.80 -12.86 -1.30
CA LYS A 968 33.98 -12.00 -1.49
C LYS A 968 35.15 -12.30 -0.53
N TYR A 969 35.03 -13.33 0.31
CA TYR A 969 36.13 -13.74 1.22
C TYR A 969 37.29 -14.36 0.44
N SER A 970 38.53 -14.09 0.87
CA SER A 970 39.65 -14.96 0.52
C SER A 970 39.50 -16.32 1.22
N GLN A 971 40.27 -17.32 0.79
CA GLN A 971 40.29 -18.63 1.47
C GLN A 971 40.65 -18.49 2.96
N GLN A 972 41.60 -17.60 3.29
CA GLN A 972 42.01 -17.34 4.67
C GLN A 972 40.92 -16.62 5.48
N ASP A 973 40.26 -15.60 4.93
CA ASP A 973 39.14 -14.92 5.60
C ASP A 973 37.96 -15.88 5.82
N LEU A 974 37.71 -16.80 4.88
CA LEU A 974 36.67 -17.81 4.98
C LEU A 974 36.97 -18.83 6.08
N GLU A 975 38.21 -19.34 6.15
CA GLU A 975 38.65 -20.28 7.20
C GLU A 975 38.60 -19.63 8.59
N LEU A 976 39.13 -18.41 8.71
CA LEU A 976 39.07 -17.60 9.93
C LEU A 976 37.61 -17.36 10.37
N THR A 977 36.76 -16.87 9.46
CA THR A 977 35.34 -16.60 9.74
C THR A 977 34.58 -17.87 10.12
N ARG A 978 34.83 -19.00 9.43
CA ARG A 978 34.23 -20.30 9.82
C ARG A 978 34.67 -20.74 11.21
N SER A 979 35.93 -20.55 11.59
CA SER A 979 36.40 -20.89 12.95
C SER A 979 35.72 -20.03 14.03
N GLN A 980 35.45 -18.75 13.75
CA GLN A 980 34.77 -17.82 14.64
C GLN A 980 33.25 -18.12 14.76
N ILE A 981 32.60 -18.49 13.66
CA ILE A 981 31.20 -18.95 13.70
C ILE A 981 31.09 -20.26 14.47
N LEU A 982 32.03 -21.20 14.28
CA LEU A 982 32.03 -22.47 15.01
C LEU A 982 32.24 -22.28 16.53
N SER A 983 33.01 -21.28 16.97
CA SER A 983 33.24 -21.02 18.40
C SER A 983 32.07 -20.29 19.09
N ARG A 984 31.24 -19.53 18.35
CA ARG A 984 30.07 -18.80 18.88
C ARG A 984 28.70 -19.33 18.43
N GLY A 985 28.65 -20.38 17.61
CA GLY A 985 27.42 -20.82 16.95
C GLY A 985 26.29 -21.26 17.89
N GLN A 986 26.62 -21.74 19.10
CA GLN A 986 25.65 -22.02 20.14
C GLN A 986 24.96 -20.74 20.66
N GLU A 987 25.75 -19.70 20.94
CA GLU A 987 25.23 -18.38 21.37
C GLU A 987 24.41 -17.74 20.24
N LEU A 988 24.90 -17.83 19.00
CA LEU A 988 24.23 -17.30 17.81
C LEU A 988 22.88 -17.98 17.57
N THR A 989 22.83 -19.31 17.70
CA THR A 989 21.57 -20.08 17.60
C THR A 989 20.64 -19.74 18.76
N TYR A 990 21.14 -19.63 19.99
CA TYR A 990 20.35 -19.21 21.15
C TYR A 990 19.71 -17.83 20.95
N HIS A 991 20.50 -16.79 20.66
CA HIS A 991 19.97 -15.43 20.48
C HIS A 991 19.03 -15.30 19.28
N THR A 992 19.28 -16.04 18.19
CA THR A 992 18.39 -16.09 17.02
C THR A 992 17.04 -16.71 17.37
N MET A 993 17.02 -17.87 18.05
CA MET A 993 15.78 -18.56 18.40
C MET A 993 15.04 -17.89 19.57
N TYR A 994 15.76 -17.26 20.51
CA TYR A 994 15.17 -16.44 21.58
C TYR A 994 14.48 -15.20 21.02
N GLY A 995 15.13 -14.49 20.08
CA GLY A 995 14.53 -13.36 19.37
C GLY A 995 13.28 -13.78 18.60
N LEU A 996 13.38 -14.86 17.82
CA LEU A 996 12.25 -15.46 17.11
C LEU A 996 11.09 -15.85 18.04
N PHE A 997 11.36 -16.43 19.22
CA PHE A 997 10.29 -16.84 20.15
C PHE A 997 9.50 -15.63 20.70
N HIS A 998 10.19 -14.54 21.04
CA HIS A 998 9.59 -13.35 21.63
C HIS A 998 9.12 -12.28 20.61
N THR A 999 9.28 -12.53 19.30
CA THR A 999 8.89 -11.57 18.25
C THR A 999 7.43 -11.70 17.81
N GLN A 1000 6.93 -10.71 17.08
CA GLN A 1000 5.58 -10.75 16.50
C GLN A 1000 5.59 -11.49 15.15
N ARG A 1001 4.42 -12.04 14.75
CA ARG A 1001 4.28 -12.81 13.50
C ARG A 1001 4.78 -12.05 12.25
N SER A 1002 4.67 -10.73 12.23
CA SER A 1002 5.18 -9.80 11.20
C SER A 1002 6.69 -9.82 11.01
N ASP A 1003 7.44 -10.37 11.96
CA ASP A 1003 8.89 -10.23 12.10
C ASP A 1003 9.65 -11.56 12.14
N ILE A 1004 8.92 -12.68 12.24
CA ILE A 1004 9.44 -14.05 12.04
C ILE A 1004 10.31 -14.13 10.77
N ASN A 1005 9.83 -13.54 9.66
CA ASN A 1005 10.51 -13.53 8.38
C ASN A 1005 11.95 -12.97 8.46
N SER A 1006 12.20 -11.97 9.31
CA SER A 1006 13.50 -11.34 9.52
C SER A 1006 14.57 -12.32 10.03
N TYR A 1007 14.16 -13.37 10.76
CA TYR A 1007 15.05 -14.43 11.26
C TYR A 1007 15.22 -15.59 10.28
N THR A 1008 14.29 -15.79 9.34
CA THR A 1008 14.27 -16.99 8.48
C THR A 1008 15.49 -17.13 7.58
N GLU A 1009 16.03 -16.04 7.03
CA GLU A 1009 17.23 -16.07 6.18
C GLU A 1009 18.49 -16.44 7.00
N LEU A 1010 18.59 -15.98 8.25
CA LEU A 1010 19.70 -16.33 9.14
C LEU A 1010 19.65 -17.82 9.52
N ILE A 1011 18.48 -18.33 9.91
CA ILE A 1011 18.29 -19.76 10.23
C ILE A 1011 18.58 -20.63 9.01
N ARG A 1012 18.08 -20.25 7.82
CA ARG A 1012 18.38 -20.93 6.55
C ARG A 1012 19.88 -20.90 6.22
N SER A 1013 20.56 -19.79 6.49
CA SER A 1013 22.01 -19.63 6.28
C SER A 1013 22.84 -20.56 7.18
N LEU A 1014 22.49 -20.65 8.47
CA LEU A 1014 23.11 -21.58 9.41
C LEU A 1014 22.92 -23.04 8.95
N VAL A 1015 21.69 -23.45 8.66
CA VAL A 1015 21.36 -24.80 8.16
C VAL A 1015 22.09 -25.12 6.84
N ALA A 1016 22.27 -24.15 5.94
CA ALA A 1016 22.94 -24.36 4.65
C ALA A 1016 24.47 -24.40 4.72
N LYS A 1017 25.10 -23.80 5.74
CA LYS A 1017 26.58 -23.66 5.84
C LYS A 1017 27.24 -24.44 6.98
N PHE A 1018 26.46 -24.84 7.97
CA PHE A 1018 26.87 -25.56 9.18
C PHE A 1018 25.77 -26.58 9.59
N PRO A 1019 25.37 -27.52 8.70
CA PRO A 1019 24.18 -28.35 8.92
C PRO A 1019 24.29 -29.28 10.13
N MET A 1020 25.46 -29.84 10.42
CA MET A 1020 25.64 -30.77 11.54
C MET A 1020 25.70 -30.00 12.87
N GLU A 1021 26.38 -28.87 12.85
CA GLU A 1021 26.63 -28.02 14.01
C GLU A 1021 25.35 -27.28 14.41
N THR A 1022 24.61 -26.72 13.45
CA THR A 1022 23.29 -26.11 13.68
C THR A 1022 22.29 -27.11 14.26
N LYS A 1023 22.34 -28.38 13.84
CA LYS A 1023 21.48 -29.41 14.44
C LYS A 1023 21.80 -29.60 15.93
N ASN A 1024 23.09 -29.69 16.28
CA ASN A 1024 23.53 -29.84 17.66
C ASN A 1024 23.20 -28.59 18.49
N TRP A 1025 23.39 -27.39 17.94
CA TRP A 1025 23.05 -26.14 18.61
C TRP A 1025 21.56 -26.02 18.89
N LEU A 1026 20.69 -26.41 17.94
CA LEU A 1026 19.23 -26.42 18.14
C LEU A 1026 18.78 -27.43 19.20
N ILE A 1027 19.36 -28.64 19.24
CA ILE A 1027 19.04 -29.64 20.28
C ILE A 1027 19.32 -29.09 21.70
N ILE A 1028 20.35 -28.25 21.85
CA ILE A 1028 20.69 -27.61 23.13
C ILE A 1028 19.84 -26.35 23.38
N THR A 1029 19.54 -25.56 22.34
CA THR A 1029 18.84 -24.27 22.45
C THR A 1029 17.35 -24.41 22.72
N LEU A 1030 16.62 -25.24 21.96
CA LEU A 1030 15.15 -25.21 21.99
C LEU A 1030 14.55 -25.51 23.39
N PRO A 1031 15.04 -26.51 24.15
CA PRO A 1031 14.57 -26.77 25.51
C PRO A 1031 14.90 -25.68 26.54
N GLN A 1032 15.66 -24.64 26.17
CA GLN A 1032 15.92 -23.47 27.02
C GLN A 1032 14.91 -22.34 26.78
N LEU A 1033 14.02 -22.48 25.80
CA LEU A 1033 13.01 -21.47 25.42
C LEU A 1033 11.62 -21.84 25.94
N CYS A 1034 11.18 -23.09 25.74
CA CYS A 1034 9.93 -23.61 26.32
C CYS A 1034 9.90 -25.15 26.39
N ASP A 1035 9.06 -25.70 27.27
CA ASP A 1035 8.92 -27.14 27.48
C ASP A 1035 7.97 -27.80 26.45
N ASN A 1036 8.35 -27.83 25.16
CA ASN A 1036 7.60 -28.56 24.12
C ASN A 1036 8.49 -29.48 23.27
N ALA A 1037 8.94 -30.58 23.86
CA ALA A 1037 9.84 -31.55 23.22
C ALA A 1037 9.31 -32.10 21.89
N LEU A 1038 8.01 -32.39 21.78
CA LEU A 1038 7.41 -32.93 20.55
C LEU A 1038 7.46 -31.92 19.39
N ALA A 1039 7.14 -30.64 19.65
CA ALA A 1039 7.27 -29.59 18.64
C ALA A 1039 8.75 -29.37 18.26
N HIS A 1040 9.69 -29.52 19.19
CA HIS A 1040 11.12 -29.36 18.91
C HIS A 1040 11.68 -30.47 18.01
N GLU A 1041 11.34 -31.75 18.26
CA GLU A 1041 11.74 -32.86 17.38
C GLU A 1041 11.12 -32.76 15.99
N LYS A 1042 9.83 -32.41 15.93
CA LYS A 1042 9.06 -32.14 14.70
C LYS A 1042 9.63 -30.96 13.90
N PHE A 1043 10.07 -29.91 14.58
CA PHE A 1043 10.74 -28.76 13.96
C PHE A 1043 12.11 -29.12 13.41
N ILE A 1044 13.00 -29.72 14.21
CA ILE A 1044 14.34 -30.12 13.76
C ILE A 1044 14.24 -31.07 12.56
N SER A 1045 13.41 -32.12 12.65
CA SER A 1045 13.26 -33.09 11.57
C SER A 1045 12.77 -32.44 10.26
N LYS A 1046 11.72 -31.61 10.30
CA LYS A 1046 11.23 -30.88 9.13
C LYS A 1046 12.25 -29.85 8.60
N LEU A 1047 12.93 -29.11 9.47
CA LEU A 1047 13.83 -28.02 9.09
C LEU A 1047 15.01 -28.54 8.26
N PHE A 1048 15.63 -29.65 8.66
CA PHE A 1048 16.77 -30.22 7.93
C PHE A 1048 16.36 -30.90 6.61
N VAL A 1049 15.10 -31.34 6.45
CA VAL A 1049 14.58 -31.76 5.13
C VAL A 1049 14.55 -30.60 4.13
N THR A 1050 14.30 -29.35 4.58
CA THR A 1050 14.27 -28.19 3.68
C THR A 1050 15.63 -27.80 3.08
N ARG A 1051 16.74 -28.27 3.67
CA ARG A 1051 18.13 -27.93 3.29
C ARG A 1051 18.41 -26.42 3.16
N GLY A 1052 17.71 -25.58 3.92
CA GLY A 1052 17.85 -24.12 3.88
C GLY A 1052 17.11 -23.41 2.73
N SER A 1053 16.25 -24.12 2.00
CA SER A 1053 15.36 -23.53 0.98
C SER A 1053 14.26 -22.65 1.59
N ARG A 1054 13.53 -21.90 0.75
CA ARG A 1054 12.42 -21.01 1.18
C ARG A 1054 11.34 -21.75 2.01
N ALA A 1055 11.15 -23.06 1.80
CA ALA A 1055 10.22 -23.89 2.56
C ALA A 1055 10.49 -23.92 4.08
N ALA A 1056 11.69 -23.54 4.53
CA ALA A 1056 11.99 -23.39 5.96
C ALA A 1056 11.12 -22.33 6.66
N GLY A 1057 10.63 -21.30 5.94
CA GLY A 1057 9.76 -20.27 6.52
C GLY A 1057 8.50 -20.86 7.17
N ASN A 1058 7.78 -21.72 6.43
CA ASN A 1058 6.59 -22.39 6.95
C ASN A 1058 6.93 -23.36 8.10
N VAL A 1059 8.11 -23.98 8.10
CA VAL A 1059 8.54 -24.86 9.20
C VAL A 1059 8.85 -24.08 10.47
N ILE A 1060 9.49 -22.91 10.34
CA ILE A 1060 9.79 -21.97 11.43
C ILE A 1060 8.50 -21.37 12.01
N LEU A 1061 7.57 -20.94 11.15
CA LEU A 1061 6.26 -20.42 11.56
C LEU A 1061 5.45 -21.46 12.35
N ASN A 1062 5.32 -22.68 11.83
CA ASN A 1062 4.60 -23.76 12.54
C ASN A 1062 5.21 -24.05 13.93
N TRP A 1063 6.54 -24.07 14.05
CA TRP A 1063 7.19 -24.23 15.37
C TRP A 1063 6.90 -23.08 16.32
N TRP A 1064 6.96 -21.82 15.85
CA TRP A 1064 6.66 -20.65 16.69
C TRP A 1064 5.24 -20.72 17.26
N LEU A 1065 4.28 -21.15 16.45
CA LEU A 1065 2.87 -21.30 16.83
C LEU A 1065 2.66 -22.44 17.83
N GLU A 1066 3.21 -23.63 17.53
CA GLU A 1066 3.19 -24.80 18.44
C GLU A 1066 3.87 -24.53 19.79
N CYS A 1067 4.80 -23.56 19.85
CA CYS A 1067 5.53 -23.19 21.06
C CYS A 1067 4.97 -21.98 21.80
N SER A 1068 4.26 -21.07 21.14
CA SER A 1068 3.71 -19.85 21.76
C SER A 1068 2.30 -20.04 22.33
N SER A 1069 1.66 -21.19 22.10
CA SER A 1069 0.23 -21.46 22.39
C SER A 1069 -0.75 -20.49 21.70
N LEU A 1070 -0.26 -19.71 20.73
CA LEU A 1070 -1.06 -18.81 19.91
C LEU A 1070 -1.59 -19.55 18.68
N PRO A 1071 -2.87 -19.37 18.30
CA PRO A 1071 -3.43 -19.99 17.10
C PRO A 1071 -2.61 -19.68 15.83
N SER A 1072 -2.47 -20.67 14.94
CA SER A 1072 -1.72 -20.58 13.68
C SER A 1072 -2.43 -19.75 12.60
N TYR A 1073 -2.38 -18.42 12.71
CA TYR A 1073 -2.76 -17.55 11.59
C TYR A 1073 -1.68 -17.55 10.51
N ASN A 1074 -2.10 -17.64 9.24
CA ASN A 1074 -1.31 -17.08 8.14
C ASN A 1074 -2.15 -16.63 6.94
N ASN A 1075 -1.63 -15.65 6.20
CA ASN A 1075 -2.21 -15.05 4.99
C ASN A 1075 -2.19 -16.05 3.82
#